data_AF-A0A2P6TI43-F1
#
_entry.id   AF-A0A2P6TI43-F1
#
_cell.length_a   1.000
_cell.length_b   1.000
_cell.length_c   1.000
_cell.angle_alpha   90.00
_cell.angle_beta   90.00
_cell.angle_gamma   90.00
#
_symmetry.space_group_name_H-M   'P 1'
#
loop_
_entity.id
_entity.type
_entity.pdbx_description
1 polymer ?
#
loop_
_entity_poly.entity_id
_entity_poly.type
_entity_poly.pdbx_seq_one_letter_code
_entity_poly.pdbx_strand_id
1 'polypeptide(L)'
;MRRQRPTAGGRPLAAAAAAAVLLALAGVGRVAAQQQAEWTVVTDPFATKLPGLEVAVAGPPQQPFARPPPRTLDPHLLTDFAAQLNVLQDFSGEGDNAFTDTSLQYVATVHNAFVEGEGGLVYDAAGRAYHLPHQFFTRTGALPPMPTHTPAQAAAACERHPVLASVVQRYGHMYYHFVMETLPRVALLAQSGRLTADTKLLTWGQPYEYEYLEALGVSRSQVVPFDASKVYCADRLLVPTPTARITPPREGLLAVRRGLGVRTLPEAERNLVVYVSRAGESSRRVANEQALLAAICAAFPRLELVVFNGSSTNLQDTISLFQRARVVLGPHGAGLSHILFSAPGTTVIEFLFLADPPLMFWHAAGALGQPYWLLPVPQAYWMQEEMQVPTGEVLDILTAVLRDPAAPATCLPGTFVSIEDGTVRCTACSGGAYAYNPGSAACKACPPGRVAPHLGSTACRTCQPGTYSSADGKACTACPAGTFSALPGAWEPAQCSTAEQRRQQQETQALSVQLLSKLSPVFEQTRRRLIETTGSGTLSQAELCAAQKLAGTFNDPYQGPYLAGVPTAAALLANCSDSAQVAAPPAYPTVPSPPAVVIVASPPSPAPAPVPVPLLEPSPVVPVVEPPLPPIDVPQLSPELLDVDVTATPSPEPEVQVVPAKKKVVDDYVVILACVLGGLLVLPLIAWVARRAWLARQHRKARASAKRSLVGGAPASAPAFGRSLAFSNPAFQPVPHADEDAASISSTAALSRTSPL
;
A
#
# COMPACT_ATOMS: atom_id res chain seq x y z
N MET A 1 12.48 -54.36 44.71
CA MET A 1 11.19 -53.64 44.84
C MET A 1 10.77 -53.09 43.47
N ARG A 2 9.46 -52.92 43.29
CA ARG A 2 8.67 -52.82 42.05
C ARG A 2 9.20 -51.90 40.93
N ARG A 3 9.20 -52.46 39.71
CA ARG A 3 9.04 -51.75 38.42
C ARG A 3 7.58 -51.30 38.27
N GLN A 4 7.34 -50.09 37.77
CA GLN A 4 6.09 -49.72 37.12
C GLN A 4 6.37 -49.16 35.73
N ARG A 5 5.66 -49.73 34.74
CA ARG A 5 5.57 -49.31 33.34
C ARG A 5 4.58 -48.14 33.21
N PRO A 6 4.76 -47.21 32.26
CA PRO A 6 3.73 -46.25 31.90
C PRO A 6 2.76 -46.85 30.86
N THR A 7 1.46 -46.64 31.06
CA THR A 7 0.40 -46.88 30.07
C THR A 7 0.01 -45.57 29.39
N ALA A 8 -0.13 -45.64 28.07
CA ALA A 8 -0.49 -44.56 27.16
C ALA A 8 -1.98 -44.23 27.18
N GLY A 9 -2.31 -42.98 26.82
CA GLY A 9 -3.65 -42.60 26.37
C GLY A 9 -3.88 -41.09 26.35
N GLY A 10 -3.78 -40.46 25.16
CA GLY A 10 -4.36 -39.13 24.94
C GLY A 10 -3.53 -38.07 24.20
N ARG A 11 -2.79 -38.39 23.11
CA ARG A 11 -2.18 -37.36 22.23
C ARG A 11 -2.06 -37.73 20.71
N PRO A 12 -3.03 -38.34 20.00
CA PRO A 12 -2.75 -38.76 18.62
C PRO A 12 -3.05 -37.73 17.52
N LEU A 13 -3.87 -36.69 17.74
CA LEU A 13 -4.32 -35.80 16.64
C LEU A 13 -3.37 -34.63 16.33
N ALA A 14 -2.83 -33.94 17.35
CA ALA A 14 -1.88 -32.84 17.13
C ALA A 14 -0.51 -33.34 16.63
N ALA A 15 -0.05 -34.50 17.15
CA ALA A 15 1.20 -35.12 16.72
C ALA A 15 1.12 -35.65 15.27
N ALA A 16 -0.04 -36.13 14.83
CA ALA A 16 -0.24 -36.59 13.46
C ALA A 16 -0.26 -35.43 12.44
N ALA A 17 -0.84 -34.28 12.81
CA ALA A 17 -0.79 -33.08 11.98
C ALA A 17 0.64 -32.53 11.87
N ALA A 18 1.37 -32.44 13.00
CA ALA A 18 2.77 -32.03 13.01
C ALA A 18 3.68 -32.99 12.23
N ALA A 19 3.44 -34.31 12.34
CA ALA A 19 4.19 -35.32 11.59
C ALA A 19 3.89 -35.29 10.08
N ALA A 20 2.65 -35.01 9.67
CA ALA A 20 2.28 -34.82 8.26
C ALA A 20 2.95 -33.57 7.66
N VAL A 21 3.01 -32.47 8.41
CA VAL A 21 3.73 -31.26 8.03
C VAL A 21 5.24 -31.52 7.94
N LEU A 22 5.83 -32.25 8.89
CA LEU A 22 7.25 -32.61 8.88
C LEU A 22 7.62 -33.57 7.73
N LEU A 23 6.75 -34.52 7.38
CA LEU A 23 6.92 -35.41 6.23
C LEU A 23 6.78 -34.66 4.90
N ALA A 24 5.88 -33.67 4.82
CA ALA A 24 5.79 -32.78 3.66
C ALA A 24 7.05 -31.91 3.51
N LEU A 25 7.57 -31.37 4.62
CA LEU A 25 8.81 -30.58 4.64
C LEU A 25 10.06 -31.42 4.30
N ALA A 26 10.12 -32.68 4.73
CA ALA A 26 11.19 -33.62 4.37
C ALA A 26 11.13 -34.04 2.88
N GLY A 27 9.94 -34.07 2.28
CA GLY A 27 9.74 -34.25 0.85
C GLY A 27 10.31 -33.08 0.03
N VAL A 28 10.07 -31.85 0.47
CA VAL A 28 10.60 -30.63 -0.17
C VAL A 28 12.13 -30.56 -0.04
N GLY A 29 12.69 -30.92 1.11
CA GLY A 29 14.14 -30.97 1.33
C GLY A 29 14.88 -32.03 0.51
N ARG A 30 14.21 -33.12 0.11
CA ARG A 30 14.78 -34.15 -0.77
C ARG A 30 14.70 -33.80 -2.25
N VAL A 31 13.70 -33.02 -2.68
CA VAL A 31 13.62 -32.49 -4.05
C VAL A 31 14.73 -31.46 -4.31
N ALA A 32 15.14 -30.70 -3.29
CA ALA A 32 16.26 -29.75 -3.40
C ALA A 32 17.64 -30.39 -3.60
N ALA A 33 17.80 -31.69 -3.31
CA ALA A 33 19.09 -32.38 -3.34
C ALA A 33 19.27 -33.32 -4.55
N GLN A 34 18.27 -33.46 -5.43
CA GLN A 34 18.31 -34.41 -6.53
C GLN A 34 18.34 -33.69 -7.88
N GLN A 35 19.56 -33.58 -8.43
CA GLN A 35 19.96 -33.02 -9.73
C GLN A 35 19.90 -31.49 -9.87
N GLN A 36 20.89 -30.81 -9.31
CA GLN A 36 21.34 -29.54 -9.89
C GLN A 36 21.90 -29.85 -11.28
N ALA A 37 21.09 -29.65 -12.32
CA ALA A 37 21.66 -29.37 -13.63
C ALA A 37 22.66 -28.21 -13.46
N GLU A 38 23.80 -28.25 -14.14
CA GLU A 38 24.70 -27.08 -14.22
C GLU A 38 23.95 -25.97 -14.97
N TRP A 39 23.22 -25.17 -14.22
CA TRP A 39 22.49 -24.03 -14.76
C TRP A 39 23.48 -22.99 -15.26
N THR A 40 23.30 -22.54 -16.49
CA THR A 40 24.03 -21.39 -17.01
C THR A 40 23.24 -20.11 -16.71
N VAL A 41 23.84 -19.17 -16.00
CA VAL A 41 23.21 -17.88 -15.70
C VAL A 41 23.50 -16.88 -16.81
N VAL A 42 22.44 -16.30 -17.38
CA VAL A 42 22.50 -15.26 -18.43
C VAL A 42 22.08 -13.93 -17.82
N THR A 43 23.02 -12.99 -17.70
CA THR A 43 22.76 -11.64 -17.17
C THR A 43 22.72 -10.56 -18.25
N ASP A 44 23.27 -10.82 -19.43
CA ASP A 44 23.21 -9.90 -20.56
C ASP A 44 22.81 -10.67 -21.84
N PRO A 45 21.51 -10.66 -22.20
CA PRO A 45 21.04 -11.36 -23.39
C PRO A 45 21.48 -10.67 -24.69
N PHE A 46 21.90 -9.40 -24.65
CA PHE A 46 22.36 -8.66 -25.83
C PHE A 46 23.80 -8.97 -26.19
N ALA A 47 24.70 -9.03 -25.20
CA ALA A 47 26.09 -9.36 -25.43
C ALA A 47 26.28 -10.84 -25.85
N THR A 48 25.35 -11.71 -25.46
CA THR A 48 25.48 -13.15 -25.63
C THR A 48 24.63 -13.65 -26.80
N LYS A 49 25.26 -13.91 -27.96
CA LYS A 49 24.60 -14.58 -29.09
C LYS A 49 24.38 -16.06 -28.77
N LEU A 50 23.25 -16.37 -28.17
CA LEU A 50 22.91 -17.72 -27.72
C LEU A 50 21.90 -18.40 -28.67
N PRO A 51 22.07 -19.69 -29.02
CA PRO A 51 21.07 -20.42 -29.81
C PRO A 51 19.69 -20.41 -29.13
N GLY A 52 18.62 -20.14 -29.89
CA GLY A 52 17.27 -20.06 -29.33
C GLY A 52 16.97 -18.82 -28.49
N LEU A 53 17.82 -17.80 -28.54
CA LEU A 53 17.58 -16.46 -28.01
C LEU A 53 17.67 -15.44 -29.14
N GLU A 54 16.58 -14.71 -29.38
CA GLU A 54 16.55 -13.57 -30.31
C GLU A 54 16.35 -12.29 -29.52
N VAL A 55 17.10 -11.23 -29.80
CA VAL A 55 16.90 -9.94 -29.14
C VAL A 55 16.69 -8.86 -30.20
N ALA A 56 15.57 -8.15 -30.11
CA ALA A 56 15.23 -7.07 -31.02
C ALA A 56 15.09 -5.76 -30.25
N VAL A 57 15.70 -4.69 -30.76
CA VAL A 57 15.50 -3.32 -30.26
C VAL A 57 14.03 -2.95 -30.50
N ALA A 58 13.38 -2.46 -29.45
CA ALA A 58 11.94 -2.26 -29.39
C ALA A 58 11.53 -0.79 -29.11
N GLY A 59 12.51 0.10 -28.94
CA GLY A 59 12.27 1.52 -28.70
C GLY A 59 13.58 2.31 -28.68
N PRO A 60 13.50 3.65 -28.53
CA PRO A 60 14.70 4.47 -28.40
C PRO A 60 15.52 4.06 -27.16
N PRO A 61 16.85 4.28 -27.14
CA PRO A 61 17.64 4.09 -25.94
C PRO A 61 17.10 4.96 -24.79
N GLN A 62 17.07 4.40 -23.58
CA GLN A 62 16.78 5.19 -22.39
C GLN A 62 17.87 6.25 -22.22
N GLN A 63 17.48 7.46 -21.83
CA GLN A 63 18.41 8.59 -21.70
C GLN A 63 18.51 9.02 -20.25
N PRO A 64 19.68 9.54 -19.82
CA PRO A 64 19.80 10.14 -18.51
C PRO A 64 18.83 11.30 -18.32
N PHE A 65 18.49 11.58 -17.07
CA PHE A 65 17.68 12.74 -16.70
C PHE A 65 18.03 13.27 -15.31
N ALA A 66 17.87 14.57 -15.11
CA ALA A 66 18.13 15.22 -13.83
C ALA A 66 17.06 14.83 -12.79
N ARG A 67 17.49 14.60 -11.55
CA ARG A 67 16.60 14.50 -10.39
C ARG A 67 17.03 15.55 -9.37
N PRO A 68 16.52 16.79 -9.45
CA PRO A 68 16.94 17.82 -8.50
C PRO A 68 16.67 17.35 -7.05
N PRO A 69 17.52 17.71 -6.06
CA PRO A 69 17.27 17.37 -4.67
C PRO A 69 15.84 17.73 -4.24
N PRO A 70 15.18 16.92 -3.39
CA PRO A 70 13.86 17.23 -2.88
C PRO A 70 13.81 18.62 -2.26
N ARG A 71 12.77 19.40 -2.57
CA ARG A 71 12.52 20.66 -1.85
C ARG A 71 11.99 20.34 -0.46
N THR A 72 12.50 21.06 0.53
CA THR A 72 12.12 20.90 1.94
C THR A 72 11.89 22.29 2.54
N LEU A 73 11.05 22.38 3.58
CA LEU A 73 10.96 23.62 4.35
C LEU A 73 12.23 23.84 5.17
N ASP A 74 12.69 22.79 5.85
CA ASP A 74 13.95 22.77 6.60
C ASP A 74 15.13 22.58 5.62
N PRO A 75 15.99 23.60 5.43
CA PRO A 75 17.12 23.51 4.51
C PRO A 75 18.19 22.52 5.00
N HIS A 76 18.19 22.15 6.27
CA HIS A 76 19.15 21.19 6.83
C HIS A 76 18.68 19.74 6.77
N LEU A 77 17.41 19.48 6.41
CA LEU A 77 16.83 18.14 6.46
C LEU A 77 17.65 17.11 5.67
N LEU A 78 18.01 17.44 4.43
CA LEU A 78 18.75 16.51 3.56
C LEU A 78 20.15 16.24 4.08
N THR A 79 20.84 17.25 4.62
CA THR A 79 22.19 17.09 5.19
C THR A 79 22.16 16.32 6.51
N ASP A 80 21.17 16.60 7.36
CA ASP A 80 21.00 16.00 8.67
C ASP A 80 20.67 14.51 8.60
N PHE A 81 19.86 14.14 7.61
CA PHE A 81 19.40 12.77 7.40
C PHE A 81 20.02 12.13 6.17
N ALA A 82 21.18 12.63 5.71
CA ALA A 82 21.85 12.12 4.52
C ALA A 82 22.09 10.61 4.61
N ALA A 83 22.50 10.07 5.77
CA ALA A 83 22.72 8.63 5.92
C ALA A 83 21.44 7.79 5.72
N GLN A 84 20.29 8.30 6.14
CA GLN A 84 18.99 7.63 6.02
C GLN A 84 18.37 7.82 4.64
N LEU A 85 18.48 9.03 4.08
CA LEU A 85 17.94 9.39 2.77
C LEU A 85 18.82 8.80 1.66
N ASN A 86 20.14 8.68 1.86
CA ASN A 86 21.08 8.23 0.83
C ASN A 86 21.13 6.73 0.60
N VAL A 87 20.29 5.94 1.29
CA VAL A 87 20.30 4.46 1.20
C VAL A 87 20.12 3.96 -0.25
N LEU A 88 19.48 4.77 -1.10
CA LEU A 88 19.27 4.45 -2.51
C LEU A 88 19.97 5.42 -3.48
N GLN A 89 20.27 6.65 -3.09
CA GLN A 89 20.78 7.70 -3.99
C GLN A 89 21.59 8.73 -3.22
N ASP A 90 22.67 9.26 -3.78
CA ASP A 90 23.52 10.22 -3.07
C ASP A 90 22.93 11.65 -3.10
N PHE A 91 22.55 12.22 -1.96
CA PHE A 91 22.13 13.63 -1.83
C PHE A 91 23.26 14.59 -1.44
N SER A 92 24.52 14.13 -1.37
CA SER A 92 25.60 14.83 -0.66
C SER A 92 26.30 16.00 -1.39
N GLY A 93 25.73 16.57 -2.47
CA GLY A 93 26.36 17.73 -3.12
C GLY A 93 25.48 18.62 -3.99
N GLU A 94 25.99 19.81 -4.29
CA GLU A 94 25.48 20.75 -5.33
C GLU A 94 25.59 20.20 -6.77
N GLY A 95 25.71 18.87 -6.94
CA GLY A 95 25.89 18.17 -8.21
C GLY A 95 24.60 17.55 -8.73
N ASP A 96 24.53 17.37 -10.05
CA ASP A 96 23.37 16.86 -10.76
C ASP A 96 23.09 15.40 -10.32
N ASN A 97 22.01 15.19 -9.56
CA ASN A 97 21.50 13.88 -9.13
C ASN A 97 20.91 13.10 -10.32
N ALA A 98 21.63 13.08 -11.44
CA ALA A 98 21.19 12.49 -12.68
C ALA A 98 20.93 11.00 -12.49
N PHE A 99 19.83 10.52 -13.02
CA PHE A 99 19.62 9.11 -13.23
C PHE A 99 20.41 8.69 -14.46
N THR A 100 21.41 7.84 -14.29
CA THR A 100 22.32 7.39 -15.36
C THR A 100 22.20 5.89 -15.64
N ASP A 101 21.37 5.17 -14.89
CA ASP A 101 21.15 3.74 -15.07
C ASP A 101 20.21 3.51 -16.27
N THR A 102 20.79 3.58 -17.46
CA THR A 102 20.05 3.54 -18.73
C THR A 102 20.38 2.29 -19.52
N SER A 103 19.38 1.76 -20.24
CA SER A 103 19.53 0.61 -21.12
C SER A 103 18.89 0.83 -22.49
N LEU A 104 19.31 0.03 -23.48
CA LEU A 104 18.55 -0.11 -24.72
C LEU A 104 17.18 -0.71 -24.40
N GLN A 105 16.14 -0.25 -25.10
CA GLN A 105 14.82 -0.86 -25.02
C GLN A 105 14.73 -2.01 -26.03
N TYR A 106 14.33 -3.18 -25.57
CA TYR A 106 14.37 -4.43 -26.31
C TYR A 106 13.26 -5.39 -25.91
N VAL A 107 13.02 -6.36 -26.78
CA VAL A 107 12.22 -7.55 -26.50
C VAL A 107 13.05 -8.76 -26.90
N ALA A 108 13.34 -9.61 -25.91
CA ALA A 108 13.97 -10.90 -26.13
C ALA A 108 12.88 -11.95 -26.43
N THR A 109 13.13 -12.83 -27.40
CA THR A 109 12.35 -14.04 -27.65
C THR A 109 13.19 -15.23 -27.21
N VAL A 110 12.76 -15.91 -26.16
CA VAL A 110 13.38 -17.13 -25.65
C VAL A 110 12.55 -18.32 -26.13
N HIS A 111 13.16 -19.23 -26.88
CA HIS A 111 12.48 -20.41 -27.41
C HIS A 111 12.47 -21.56 -26.40
N ASN A 112 11.36 -22.29 -26.32
CA ASN A 112 11.15 -23.42 -25.40
C ASN A 112 11.48 -23.04 -23.94
N ALA A 113 10.80 -22.00 -23.46
CA ALA A 113 11.09 -21.34 -22.20
C ALA A 113 10.02 -21.57 -21.14
N PHE A 114 10.39 -21.29 -19.90
CA PHE A 114 9.59 -21.48 -18.71
C PHE A 114 9.59 -20.21 -17.85
N VAL A 115 8.49 -20.00 -17.11
CA VAL A 115 8.35 -18.92 -16.12
C VAL A 115 7.82 -19.53 -14.81
N GLU A 116 8.50 -19.29 -13.68
CA GLU A 116 8.05 -19.80 -12.38
C GLU A 116 8.46 -18.92 -11.18
N GLY A 117 7.88 -19.21 -10.01
CA GLY A 117 8.27 -18.62 -8.72
C GLY A 117 7.84 -17.16 -8.53
N GLU A 118 7.98 -16.62 -7.32
CA GLU A 118 7.43 -15.30 -6.96
C GLU A 118 7.92 -14.12 -7.83
N GLY A 119 9.11 -14.26 -8.43
CA GLY A 119 9.70 -13.24 -9.30
C GLY A 119 9.33 -13.37 -10.77
N GLY A 120 8.68 -14.47 -11.18
CA GLY A 120 8.52 -14.82 -12.59
C GLY A 120 9.87 -15.11 -13.26
N LEU A 121 10.70 -15.93 -12.62
CA LEU A 121 12.03 -16.29 -13.13
C LEU A 121 11.89 -16.98 -14.48
N VAL A 122 12.67 -16.49 -15.46
CA VAL A 122 12.69 -17.03 -16.82
C VAL A 122 13.87 -17.99 -16.98
N TYR A 123 13.61 -19.16 -17.55
CA TYR A 123 14.66 -20.13 -17.91
C TYR A 123 14.24 -20.95 -19.13
N ASP A 124 15.15 -21.69 -19.75
CA ASP A 124 14.85 -22.46 -20.97
C ASP A 124 15.27 -23.93 -20.94
N ALA A 125 14.84 -24.67 -21.97
CA ALA A 125 15.10 -26.09 -22.14
C ALA A 125 16.60 -26.45 -22.23
N ALA A 126 17.47 -25.49 -22.53
CA ALA A 126 18.92 -25.70 -22.56
C ALA A 126 19.56 -25.56 -21.17
N GLY A 127 18.77 -25.34 -20.11
CA GLY A 127 19.28 -25.19 -18.74
C GLY A 127 19.89 -23.80 -18.50
N ARG A 128 19.40 -22.77 -19.20
CA ARG A 128 19.84 -21.38 -19.00
C ARG A 128 18.81 -20.63 -18.17
N ALA A 129 19.25 -19.95 -17.12
CA ALA A 129 18.42 -19.09 -16.27
C ALA A 129 18.74 -17.62 -16.55
N TYR A 130 17.72 -16.82 -16.82
CA TYR A 130 17.86 -15.42 -17.21
C TYR A 130 17.71 -14.53 -15.97
N HIS A 131 18.82 -13.96 -15.54
CA HIS A 131 18.92 -12.98 -14.46
C HIS A 131 19.18 -11.61 -15.06
N LEU A 132 18.17 -11.08 -15.74
CA LEU A 132 18.34 -9.81 -16.41
C LEU A 132 18.62 -8.69 -15.39
N PRO A 133 19.42 -7.68 -15.74
CA PRO A 133 19.76 -6.60 -14.84
C PRO A 133 18.47 -5.89 -14.38
N HIS A 134 18.45 -5.40 -13.15
CA HIS A 134 17.32 -4.70 -12.54
C HIS A 134 16.02 -5.51 -12.31
N GLN A 135 15.93 -6.75 -12.80
CA GLN A 135 14.81 -7.67 -12.52
C GLN A 135 14.86 -8.26 -11.11
N PHE A 136 16.06 -8.36 -10.53
CA PHE A 136 16.29 -8.93 -9.20
C PHE A 136 17.07 -7.95 -8.32
N PHE A 137 16.63 -7.82 -7.07
CA PHE A 137 17.28 -7.02 -6.05
C PHE A 137 18.51 -7.78 -5.53
N THR A 138 19.72 -7.41 -5.99
CA THR A 138 20.99 -7.99 -5.52
C THR A 138 21.41 -7.54 -4.11
N ARG A 139 20.48 -7.06 -3.28
CA ARG A 139 20.81 -6.44 -1.99
C ARG A 139 20.60 -7.34 -0.76
N THR A 140 19.97 -8.51 -0.87
CA THR A 140 19.69 -9.35 0.33
C THR A 140 19.95 -10.85 0.19
N GLY A 141 20.77 -11.30 -0.76
CA GLY A 141 21.18 -12.70 -0.85
C GLY A 141 22.51 -12.88 -1.58
N ALA A 142 23.31 -13.88 -1.16
CA ALA A 142 24.59 -14.18 -1.79
C ALA A 142 24.46 -14.82 -3.18
N LEU A 143 23.25 -15.30 -3.56
CA LEU A 143 22.99 -15.99 -4.82
C LEU A 143 21.63 -15.57 -5.41
N PRO A 144 21.53 -15.41 -6.74
CA PRO A 144 20.26 -15.16 -7.42
C PRO A 144 19.31 -16.36 -7.27
N PRO A 145 17.98 -16.15 -7.32
CA PRO A 145 17.01 -17.23 -7.19
C PRO A 145 17.13 -18.21 -8.36
N MET A 146 17.33 -19.50 -8.07
CA MET A 146 17.45 -20.52 -9.12
C MET A 146 16.10 -21.21 -9.38
N PRO A 147 15.90 -21.80 -10.57
CA PRO A 147 14.72 -22.60 -10.85
C PRO A 147 14.58 -23.76 -9.85
N THR A 148 13.35 -23.99 -9.40
CA THR A 148 12.99 -25.13 -8.53
C THR A 148 12.71 -26.38 -9.34
N HIS A 149 12.37 -26.25 -10.62
CA HIS A 149 12.18 -27.36 -11.54
C HIS A 149 13.31 -27.43 -12.56
N THR A 150 13.78 -28.65 -12.85
CA THR A 150 14.56 -28.91 -14.06
C THR A 150 13.69 -28.69 -15.30
N PRO A 151 14.26 -28.41 -16.49
CA PRO A 151 13.46 -28.24 -17.69
C PRO A 151 12.56 -29.45 -18.03
N ALA A 152 13.00 -30.66 -17.73
CA ALA A 152 12.20 -31.87 -17.93
C ALA A 152 10.98 -31.93 -16.98
N GLN A 153 11.16 -31.56 -15.71
CA GLN A 153 10.08 -31.49 -14.72
C GLN A 153 9.10 -30.36 -15.08
N ALA A 154 9.62 -29.19 -15.41
CA ALA A 154 8.85 -28.03 -15.85
C ALA A 154 7.99 -28.39 -17.08
N ALA A 155 8.62 -28.99 -18.10
CA ALA A 155 7.93 -29.41 -19.30
C ALA A 155 6.82 -30.44 -19.04
N ALA A 156 6.89 -31.27 -18.00
CA ALA A 156 5.86 -32.27 -17.74
C ALA A 156 4.59 -31.70 -17.10
N ALA A 157 4.68 -30.58 -16.38
CA ALA A 157 3.61 -30.06 -15.53
C ALA A 157 3.18 -28.61 -15.83
N CYS A 158 3.81 -27.95 -16.79
CA CYS A 158 3.57 -26.54 -17.08
C CYS A 158 2.25 -26.26 -17.81
N GLU A 159 1.73 -25.05 -17.60
CA GLU A 159 0.67 -24.46 -18.41
C GLU A 159 1.27 -23.97 -19.75
N ARG A 160 0.91 -24.64 -20.87
CA ARG A 160 1.50 -24.39 -22.20
C ARG A 160 0.80 -23.27 -22.97
N HIS A 161 1.62 -22.41 -23.57
CA HIS A 161 1.19 -21.32 -24.46
C HIS A 161 2.10 -21.25 -25.69
N PRO A 162 1.59 -21.22 -26.94
CA PRO A 162 2.46 -21.13 -28.12
C PRO A 162 3.32 -19.86 -28.12
N VAL A 163 2.70 -18.71 -27.85
CA VAL A 163 3.38 -17.42 -27.69
C VAL A 163 2.90 -16.77 -26.40
N LEU A 164 3.84 -16.53 -25.50
CA LEU A 164 3.58 -15.92 -24.19
C LEU A 164 4.51 -14.71 -24.02
N ALA A 165 3.98 -13.58 -23.59
CA ALA A 165 4.77 -12.45 -23.13
C ALA A 165 4.75 -12.42 -21.60
N SER A 166 5.91 -12.40 -20.96
CA SER A 166 6.00 -12.27 -19.50
C SER A 166 6.36 -10.85 -19.11
N VAL A 167 5.44 -10.21 -18.36
CA VAL A 167 5.70 -8.95 -17.65
C VAL A 167 5.65 -9.18 -16.15
N VAL A 168 5.75 -10.42 -15.70
CA VAL A 168 5.79 -10.75 -14.28
C VAL A 168 7.06 -10.16 -13.66
N GLN A 169 6.92 -9.68 -12.44
CA GLN A 169 8.02 -9.31 -11.59
C GLN A 169 7.59 -9.50 -10.15
N ARG A 170 8.59 -9.62 -9.26
CA ARG A 170 8.34 -9.61 -7.82
C ARG A 170 7.60 -8.32 -7.44
N TYR A 171 6.58 -8.43 -6.59
CA TYR A 171 5.71 -7.33 -6.17
C TYR A 171 4.78 -6.75 -7.23
N GLY A 172 4.78 -7.25 -8.46
CA GLY A 172 3.92 -6.73 -9.53
C GLY A 172 2.41 -6.79 -9.23
N HIS A 173 1.99 -7.59 -8.25
CA HIS A 173 0.61 -7.63 -7.74
C HIS A 173 0.23 -6.41 -6.89
N MET A 174 1.21 -5.61 -6.46
CA MET A 174 0.98 -4.34 -5.77
C MET A 174 0.81 -3.21 -6.78
N TYR A 175 -0.19 -2.36 -6.55
CA TYR A 175 -0.64 -1.35 -7.51
C TYR A 175 0.47 -0.42 -8.03
N TYR A 176 1.36 0.07 -7.16
CA TYR A 176 2.50 0.90 -7.59
C TYR A 176 3.37 0.18 -8.61
N HIS A 177 3.78 -1.05 -8.28
CA HIS A 177 4.70 -1.83 -9.12
C HIS A 177 4.03 -2.18 -10.44
N PHE A 178 2.73 -2.44 -10.43
CA PHE A 178 1.99 -2.55 -11.68
C PHE A 178 2.07 -1.27 -12.52
N VAL A 179 1.65 -0.13 -11.97
CA VAL A 179 1.53 1.13 -12.72
C VAL A 179 2.89 1.67 -13.19
N MET A 180 3.91 1.59 -12.33
CA MET A 180 5.21 2.24 -12.56
C MET A 180 6.25 1.30 -13.17
N GLU A 181 6.08 -0.02 -13.10
CA GLU A 181 7.13 -0.98 -13.51
C GLU A 181 6.61 -2.12 -14.42
N THR A 182 5.37 -2.58 -14.26
CA THR A 182 4.75 -3.54 -15.20
C THR A 182 4.21 -2.85 -16.45
N LEU A 183 3.49 -1.75 -16.32
CA LEU A 183 2.93 -1.04 -17.49
C LEU A 183 3.98 -0.58 -18.49
N PRO A 184 5.17 -0.06 -18.11
CA PRO A 184 6.22 0.26 -19.07
C PRO A 184 6.60 -0.92 -19.97
N ARG A 185 6.64 -2.13 -19.41
CA ARG A 185 6.94 -3.36 -20.13
C ARG A 185 5.82 -3.76 -21.09
N VAL A 186 4.57 -3.62 -20.66
CA VAL A 186 3.40 -3.83 -21.54
C VAL A 186 3.38 -2.80 -22.68
N ALA A 187 3.61 -1.52 -22.36
CA ALA A 187 3.63 -0.44 -23.34
C ALA A 187 4.74 -0.61 -24.38
N LEU A 188 5.91 -1.13 -23.99
CA LEU A 188 7.00 -1.47 -24.90
C LEU A 188 6.63 -2.64 -25.83
N LEU A 189 6.01 -3.70 -25.29
CA LEU A 189 5.54 -4.83 -26.09
C LEU A 189 4.43 -4.40 -27.09
N ALA A 190 3.54 -3.49 -26.69
CA ALA A 190 2.52 -2.90 -27.57
C ALA A 190 3.16 -2.06 -28.69
N GLN A 191 4.05 -1.12 -28.34
CA GLN A 191 4.72 -0.23 -29.29
C GLN A 191 5.61 -0.96 -30.29
N SER A 192 6.19 -2.10 -29.89
CA SER A 192 7.01 -2.93 -30.78
C SER A 192 6.20 -3.85 -31.71
N GLY A 193 4.86 -3.82 -31.64
CA GLY A 193 3.99 -4.70 -32.43
C GLY A 193 4.08 -6.18 -32.04
N ARG A 194 4.65 -6.48 -30.86
CA ARG A 194 4.85 -7.85 -30.38
C ARG A 194 3.65 -8.40 -29.61
N LEU A 195 2.73 -7.54 -29.16
CA LEU A 195 1.41 -7.94 -28.64
C LEU A 195 0.41 -8.08 -29.80
N THR A 196 0.44 -9.25 -30.45
CA THR A 196 -0.55 -9.62 -31.47
C THR A 196 -1.76 -10.31 -30.83
N ALA A 197 -2.84 -10.52 -31.58
CA ALA A 197 -4.04 -11.20 -31.10
C ALA A 197 -3.77 -12.62 -30.54
N ASP A 198 -2.74 -13.31 -31.09
CA ASP A 198 -2.34 -14.66 -30.69
C ASP A 198 -1.37 -14.67 -29.49
N THR A 199 -0.86 -13.49 -29.09
CA THR A 199 0.07 -13.37 -27.97
C THR A 199 -0.71 -13.33 -26.66
N LYS A 200 -0.43 -14.30 -25.78
CA LYS A 200 -0.91 -14.26 -24.39
C LYS A 200 0.01 -13.39 -23.54
N LEU A 201 -0.55 -12.66 -22.58
CA LEU A 201 0.19 -11.81 -21.65
C LEU A 201 0.12 -12.40 -20.23
N LEU A 202 1.25 -12.88 -19.74
CA LEU A 202 1.42 -13.32 -18.36
C LEU A 202 1.70 -12.12 -17.46
N THR A 203 0.76 -11.84 -16.55
CA THR A 203 0.82 -10.77 -15.55
C THR A 203 0.09 -11.23 -14.29
N TRP A 204 0.20 -10.49 -13.18
CA TRP A 204 -0.44 -10.88 -11.92
C TRP A 204 -1.97 -10.99 -12.01
N GLY A 205 -2.60 -10.32 -12.98
CA GLY A 205 -4.02 -10.51 -13.29
C GLY A 205 -4.94 -9.93 -12.21
N GLN A 206 -4.47 -8.93 -11.46
CA GLN A 206 -5.29 -8.24 -10.47
C GLN A 206 -6.47 -7.53 -11.15
N PRO A 207 -7.63 -7.40 -10.47
CA PRO A 207 -8.82 -6.79 -11.07
C PRO A 207 -8.58 -5.37 -11.64
N TYR A 208 -7.70 -4.60 -11.01
CA TYR A 208 -7.37 -3.24 -11.45
C TYR A 208 -6.51 -3.20 -12.72
N GLU A 209 -5.86 -4.31 -13.13
CA GLU A 209 -4.97 -4.32 -14.30
C GLU A 209 -5.76 -4.23 -15.61
N TYR A 210 -6.96 -4.83 -15.65
CA TYR A 210 -7.67 -5.06 -16.90
C TYR A 210 -8.01 -3.78 -17.65
N GLU A 211 -8.46 -2.71 -16.98
CA GLU A 211 -8.77 -1.44 -17.66
C GLU A 211 -7.51 -0.81 -18.30
N TYR A 212 -6.35 -0.91 -17.63
CA TYR A 212 -5.10 -0.42 -18.18
C TYR A 212 -4.63 -1.26 -19.37
N LEU A 213 -4.73 -2.58 -19.25
CA LEU A 213 -4.32 -3.52 -20.29
C LEU A 213 -5.21 -3.37 -21.53
N GLU A 214 -6.52 -3.25 -21.35
CA GLU A 214 -7.47 -2.97 -22.45
C GLU A 214 -7.15 -1.64 -23.14
N ALA A 215 -6.85 -0.59 -22.38
CA ALA A 215 -6.43 0.70 -22.94
C ALA A 215 -5.11 0.60 -23.74
N LEU A 216 -4.23 -0.34 -23.41
CA LEU A 216 -3.01 -0.65 -24.16
C LEU A 216 -3.22 -1.69 -25.29
N GLY A 217 -4.47 -2.06 -25.59
CA GLY A 217 -4.81 -2.99 -26.67
C GLY A 217 -4.71 -4.47 -26.31
N VAL A 218 -4.62 -4.82 -25.02
CA VAL A 218 -4.60 -6.20 -24.53
C VAL A 218 -5.99 -6.57 -24.02
N SER A 219 -6.69 -7.43 -24.77
CA SER A 219 -8.01 -7.90 -24.37
C SER A 219 -7.95 -8.84 -23.17
N ARG A 220 -9.04 -8.93 -22.38
CA ARG A 220 -9.12 -9.85 -21.23
C ARG A 220 -8.80 -11.31 -21.57
N SER A 221 -9.15 -11.75 -22.78
CA SER A 221 -8.90 -13.13 -23.23
C SER A 221 -7.43 -13.39 -23.53
N GLN A 222 -6.60 -12.36 -23.73
CA GLN A 222 -5.15 -12.49 -23.87
C GLN A 222 -4.45 -12.59 -22.52
N VAL A 223 -5.06 -12.11 -21.44
CA VAL A 223 -4.45 -12.12 -20.10
C VAL A 223 -4.42 -13.53 -19.53
N VAL A 224 -3.24 -13.95 -19.09
CA VAL A 224 -3.01 -15.16 -18.30
C VAL A 224 -2.65 -14.73 -16.89
N PRO A 225 -3.53 -14.92 -15.89
CA PRO A 225 -3.24 -14.58 -14.50
C PRO A 225 -2.11 -15.45 -13.95
N PHE A 226 -1.09 -14.79 -13.42
CA PHE A 226 0.09 -15.42 -12.85
C PHE A 226 -0.21 -15.97 -11.45
N ASP A 227 0.15 -17.24 -11.25
CA ASP A 227 0.15 -17.94 -9.98
C ASP A 227 1.58 -18.39 -9.69
N ALA A 228 2.18 -17.81 -8.65
CA ALA A 228 3.56 -18.08 -8.27
C ALA A 228 3.82 -19.55 -7.86
N SER A 229 2.77 -20.35 -7.66
CA SER A 229 2.86 -21.79 -7.40
C SER A 229 2.86 -22.67 -8.66
N LYS A 230 2.68 -22.09 -9.85
CA LYS A 230 2.65 -22.79 -11.14
C LYS A 230 3.94 -22.56 -11.93
N VAL A 231 4.13 -23.44 -12.92
CA VAL A 231 5.11 -23.27 -14.00
C VAL A 231 4.35 -22.98 -15.29
N TYR A 232 4.75 -21.93 -16.00
CA TYR A 232 4.24 -21.60 -17.32
C TYR A 232 5.30 -21.93 -18.36
N CYS A 233 4.92 -22.41 -19.53
CA CYS A 233 5.86 -22.72 -20.59
C CYS A 233 5.38 -22.22 -21.94
N ALA A 234 6.33 -21.81 -22.78
CA ALA A 234 6.03 -21.31 -24.10
C ALA A 234 7.05 -21.75 -25.15
N ASP A 235 6.55 -22.02 -26.36
CA ASP A 235 7.40 -22.28 -27.52
C ASP A 235 8.19 -21.00 -27.85
N ARG A 236 7.54 -19.84 -27.72
CA ARG A 236 8.14 -18.51 -27.82
C ARG A 236 7.74 -17.64 -26.64
N LEU A 237 8.69 -17.37 -25.75
CA LEU A 237 8.51 -16.45 -24.63
C LEU A 237 9.08 -15.07 -24.97
N LEU A 238 8.23 -14.05 -24.99
CA LEU A 238 8.62 -12.66 -25.15
C LEU A 238 8.92 -12.04 -23.78
N VAL A 239 10.14 -11.52 -23.62
CA VAL A 239 10.62 -10.89 -22.40
C VAL A 239 11.09 -9.47 -22.74
N PRO A 240 10.31 -8.44 -22.41
CA PRO A 240 10.73 -7.05 -22.62
C PRO A 240 11.87 -6.68 -21.67
N THR A 241 12.57 -5.58 -21.97
CA THR A 241 13.56 -4.99 -21.09
C THR A 241 13.02 -4.89 -19.66
N PRO A 242 13.76 -5.42 -18.65
CA PRO A 242 13.41 -5.22 -17.25
C PRO A 242 13.20 -3.75 -16.91
N THR A 243 12.23 -3.48 -16.05
CA THR A 243 12.11 -2.16 -15.42
C THR A 243 12.70 -2.24 -14.03
N ALA A 244 13.64 -1.34 -13.73
CA ALA A 244 14.26 -1.30 -12.42
C ALA A 244 13.22 -0.98 -11.35
N ARG A 245 13.25 -1.77 -10.28
CA ARG A 245 12.39 -1.54 -9.11
C ARG A 245 12.61 -0.11 -8.60
N ILE A 246 11.50 0.57 -8.28
CA ILE A 246 11.40 1.94 -7.74
C ILE A 246 12.10 3.05 -8.56
N THR A 247 12.72 2.70 -9.68
CA THR A 247 13.51 3.59 -10.53
C THR A 247 13.20 3.38 -12.03
N PRO A 248 11.92 3.42 -12.43
CA PRO A 248 11.55 3.19 -13.82
C PRO A 248 12.11 4.27 -14.76
N PRO A 249 12.61 3.89 -15.94
CA PRO A 249 13.17 4.84 -16.89
C PRO A 249 12.08 5.77 -17.43
N ARG A 250 12.44 7.04 -17.66
CA ARG A 250 11.53 8.08 -18.21
C ARG A 250 10.84 7.61 -19.48
N GLU A 251 11.59 7.02 -20.41
CA GLU A 251 11.06 6.61 -21.71
C GLU A 251 9.95 5.55 -21.56
N GLY A 252 10.08 4.68 -20.56
CA GLY A 252 9.06 3.69 -20.17
C GLY A 252 7.80 4.35 -19.61
N LEU A 253 7.94 5.32 -18.70
CA LEU A 253 6.80 6.07 -18.16
C LEU A 253 6.07 6.88 -19.25
N LEU A 254 6.83 7.53 -20.15
CA LEU A 254 6.25 8.26 -21.29
C LEU A 254 5.59 7.33 -22.30
N ALA A 255 6.12 6.12 -22.49
CA ALA A 255 5.50 5.08 -23.30
C ALA A 255 4.11 4.68 -22.74
N VAL A 256 3.98 4.53 -21.41
CA VAL A 256 2.68 4.28 -20.77
C VAL A 256 1.73 5.45 -21.00
N ARG A 257 2.17 6.70 -20.78
CA ARG A 257 1.34 7.88 -21.02
C ARG A 257 0.79 7.94 -22.43
N ARG A 258 1.63 7.70 -23.44
CA ARG A 258 1.20 7.66 -24.84
C ARG A 258 0.18 6.55 -25.09
N GLY A 259 0.46 5.35 -24.61
CA GLY A 259 -0.42 4.19 -24.78
C GLY A 259 -1.79 4.38 -24.11
N LEU A 260 -1.85 5.07 -22.97
CA LEU A 260 -3.10 5.38 -22.26
C LEU A 260 -3.81 6.65 -22.76
N GLY A 261 -3.30 7.31 -23.80
CA GLY A 261 -3.91 8.56 -24.31
C GLY A 261 -3.81 9.74 -23.34
N VAL A 262 -2.82 9.74 -22.43
CA VAL A 262 -2.61 10.83 -21.46
C VAL A 262 -2.09 12.07 -22.19
N ARG A 263 -2.97 13.05 -22.36
CA ARG A 263 -2.69 14.41 -22.81
C ARG A 263 -2.03 15.25 -21.70
N THR A 264 -1.24 16.23 -22.11
CA THR A 264 -0.71 17.27 -21.23
C THR A 264 -1.54 18.53 -21.41
N LEU A 265 -2.22 18.98 -20.36
CA LEU A 265 -3.04 20.20 -20.39
C LEU A 265 -2.17 21.44 -20.13
N PRO A 266 -2.49 22.60 -20.76
CA PRO A 266 -1.88 23.89 -20.42
C PRO A 266 -2.05 24.24 -18.94
N GLU A 267 -1.15 25.04 -18.37
CA GLU A 267 -1.21 25.43 -16.95
C GLU A 267 -2.52 26.12 -16.56
N ALA A 268 -3.08 26.95 -17.45
CA ALA A 268 -4.35 27.64 -17.20
C ALA A 268 -5.55 26.68 -16.99
N GLU A 269 -5.47 25.46 -17.52
CA GLU A 269 -6.51 24.42 -17.38
C GLU A 269 -6.25 23.49 -16.19
N ARG A 270 -5.10 23.63 -15.51
CA ARG A 270 -4.73 22.85 -14.33
C ARG A 270 -5.06 23.62 -13.06
N ASN A 271 -6.27 23.44 -12.56
CA ASN A 271 -6.82 24.19 -11.42
C ASN A 271 -6.99 23.36 -10.14
N LEU A 272 -6.66 22.06 -10.16
CA LEU A 272 -6.93 21.16 -9.03
C LEU A 272 -5.75 21.04 -8.08
N VAL A 273 -6.06 21.02 -6.79
CA VAL A 273 -5.19 20.46 -5.75
C VAL A 273 -5.74 19.07 -5.42
N VAL A 274 -5.01 18.01 -5.77
CA VAL A 274 -5.44 16.64 -5.55
C VAL A 274 -4.77 16.09 -4.29
N TYR A 275 -5.56 15.90 -3.23
CA TYR A 275 -5.12 15.23 -2.02
C TYR A 275 -5.38 13.73 -2.13
N VAL A 276 -4.33 12.90 -2.10
CA VAL A 276 -4.41 11.44 -2.18
C VAL A 276 -4.59 10.87 -0.77
N SER A 277 -5.83 10.56 -0.40
CA SER A 277 -6.18 10.01 0.92
C SER A 277 -5.79 8.53 1.03
N ARG A 278 -5.47 8.13 2.26
CA ARG A 278 -5.29 6.73 2.67
C ARG A 278 -6.34 6.28 3.69
N ALA A 279 -7.44 7.01 3.88
CA ALA A 279 -8.45 6.69 4.91
C ALA A 279 -9.00 5.25 4.79
N GLY A 280 -9.11 4.70 3.57
CA GLY A 280 -9.54 3.32 3.32
C GLY A 280 -8.45 2.24 3.50
N GLU A 281 -7.23 2.62 3.86
CA GLU A 281 -6.08 1.71 3.90
C GLU A 281 -5.73 1.25 5.33
N SER A 282 -5.08 0.08 5.41
CA SER A 282 -4.65 -0.50 6.69
C SER A 282 -3.43 0.17 7.34
N SER A 283 -2.74 1.06 6.61
CA SER A 283 -1.48 1.66 7.07
C SER A 283 -1.24 3.06 6.51
N ARG A 284 -0.52 3.88 7.28
CA ARG A 284 -0.14 5.26 6.99
C ARG A 284 -1.33 6.17 6.72
N ARG A 285 -2.43 5.95 7.43
CA ARG A 285 -3.56 6.88 7.43
C ARG A 285 -3.15 8.19 8.09
N VAL A 286 -3.64 9.32 7.62
CA VAL A 286 -3.37 10.61 8.27
C VAL A 286 -4.36 10.77 9.43
N ALA A 287 -3.90 10.65 10.66
CA ALA A 287 -4.79 10.67 11.83
C ALA A 287 -5.54 12.02 11.96
N ASN A 288 -4.90 13.12 11.58
CA ASN A 288 -5.48 14.47 11.57
C ASN A 288 -6.02 14.90 10.18
N GLU A 289 -6.43 13.98 9.31
CA GLU A 289 -6.81 14.26 7.92
C GLU A 289 -7.92 15.31 7.79
N GLN A 290 -8.99 15.18 8.56
CA GLN A 290 -10.12 16.13 8.49
C GLN A 290 -9.69 17.56 8.84
N ALA A 291 -8.88 17.72 9.89
CA ALA A 291 -8.35 19.02 10.30
C ALA A 291 -7.40 19.60 9.24
N LEU A 292 -6.57 18.75 8.62
CA LEU A 292 -5.69 19.15 7.53
C LEU A 292 -6.48 19.67 6.32
N LEU A 293 -7.48 18.91 5.86
CA LEU A 293 -8.30 19.30 4.71
C LEU A 293 -9.08 20.59 4.97
N ALA A 294 -9.68 20.72 6.16
CA ALA A 294 -10.37 21.96 6.56
C ALA A 294 -9.43 23.16 6.55
N ALA A 295 -8.20 23.01 7.03
CA ALA A 295 -7.20 24.07 7.03
C ALA A 295 -6.76 24.47 5.62
N ILE A 296 -6.62 23.51 4.69
CA ILE A 296 -6.30 23.80 3.28
C ILE A 296 -7.44 24.60 2.63
N CYS A 297 -8.70 24.16 2.79
CA CYS A 297 -9.86 24.88 2.26
C CYS A 297 -9.98 26.30 2.82
N ALA A 298 -9.72 26.48 4.12
CA ALA A 298 -9.76 27.79 4.76
C ALA A 298 -8.64 28.72 4.26
N ALA A 299 -7.43 28.21 4.06
CA ALA A 299 -6.29 29.00 3.60
C ALA A 299 -6.37 29.35 2.11
N PHE A 300 -7.01 28.51 1.30
CA PHE A 300 -7.05 28.66 -0.15
C PHE A 300 -8.46 28.52 -0.73
N PRO A 301 -9.39 29.46 -0.44
CA PRO A 301 -10.80 29.35 -0.83
C PRO A 301 -11.06 29.40 -2.35
N ARG A 302 -10.04 29.77 -3.15
CA ARG A 302 -10.13 29.84 -4.62
C ARG A 302 -9.60 28.58 -5.32
N LEU A 303 -9.04 27.63 -4.57
CA LEU A 303 -8.55 26.37 -5.13
C LEU A 303 -9.64 25.31 -5.04
N GLU A 304 -9.73 24.50 -6.08
CA GLU A 304 -10.58 23.31 -6.08
C GLU A 304 -9.76 22.14 -5.47
N LEU A 305 -10.01 21.85 -4.18
CA LEU A 305 -9.43 20.71 -3.48
C LEU A 305 -10.25 19.45 -3.77
N VAL A 306 -9.60 18.42 -4.33
CA VAL A 306 -10.21 17.12 -4.58
C VAL A 306 -9.54 16.05 -3.73
N VAL A 307 -10.34 15.30 -2.98
CA VAL A 307 -9.86 14.14 -2.21
C VAL A 307 -9.98 12.89 -3.08
N PHE A 308 -8.85 12.30 -3.44
CA PHE A 308 -8.78 11.03 -4.16
C PHE A 308 -8.47 9.90 -3.19
N ASN A 309 -9.39 8.94 -3.06
CA ASN A 309 -9.26 7.78 -2.18
C ASN A 309 -9.29 6.44 -2.95
N GLY A 310 -9.10 6.49 -4.27
CA GLY A 310 -9.21 5.31 -5.14
C GLY A 310 -10.63 4.92 -5.55
N SER A 311 -11.67 5.73 -5.23
CA SER A 311 -13.07 5.44 -5.56
C SER A 311 -13.50 5.74 -7.00
N SER A 312 -12.56 6.09 -7.88
CA SER A 312 -12.88 6.41 -9.28
C SER A 312 -13.67 5.29 -9.94
N THR A 313 -14.69 5.65 -10.72
CA THR A 313 -15.57 4.70 -11.41
C THR A 313 -14.90 3.97 -12.56
N ASN A 314 -13.85 4.55 -13.15
CA ASN A 314 -13.00 3.93 -14.16
C ASN A 314 -11.62 4.61 -14.25
N LEU A 315 -10.75 4.06 -15.08
CA LEU A 315 -9.41 4.57 -15.37
C LEU A 315 -9.42 5.97 -16.00
N GLN A 316 -10.32 6.25 -16.93
CA GLN A 316 -10.32 7.50 -17.68
C GLN A 316 -10.71 8.71 -16.81
N ASP A 317 -11.60 8.50 -15.85
CA ASP A 317 -11.93 9.50 -14.82
C ASP A 317 -10.70 9.82 -13.96
N THR A 318 -9.92 8.78 -13.60
CA THR A 318 -8.66 8.95 -12.85
C THR A 318 -7.63 9.72 -13.68
N ILE A 319 -7.45 9.37 -14.95
CA ILE A 319 -6.55 10.09 -15.86
C ILE A 319 -6.96 11.56 -15.95
N SER A 320 -8.25 11.83 -16.18
CA SER A 320 -8.79 13.19 -16.35
C SER A 320 -8.61 14.03 -15.08
N LEU A 321 -8.81 13.44 -13.90
CA LEU A 321 -8.59 14.10 -12.61
C LEU A 321 -7.13 14.55 -12.46
N PHE A 322 -6.18 13.64 -12.66
CA PHE A 322 -4.76 13.93 -12.45
C PHE A 322 -4.15 14.78 -13.58
N GLN A 323 -4.73 14.80 -14.79
CA GLN A 323 -4.35 15.72 -15.86
C GLN A 323 -4.60 17.19 -15.51
N ARG A 324 -5.68 17.46 -14.76
CA ARG A 324 -6.04 18.80 -14.27
C ARG A 324 -5.32 19.20 -12.98
N ALA A 325 -4.50 18.32 -12.41
CA ALA A 325 -3.78 18.59 -11.17
C ALA A 325 -2.67 19.64 -11.38
N ARG A 326 -2.77 20.74 -10.64
CA ARG A 326 -1.67 21.70 -10.43
C ARG A 326 -0.73 21.23 -9.32
N VAL A 327 -1.32 20.64 -8.28
CA VAL A 327 -0.61 20.07 -7.14
C VAL A 327 -1.21 18.70 -6.83
N VAL A 328 -0.34 17.71 -6.59
CA VAL A 328 -0.71 16.41 -6.03
C VAL A 328 -0.01 16.29 -4.68
N LEU A 329 -0.75 16.01 -3.62
CA LEU A 329 -0.17 15.84 -2.28
C LEU A 329 -0.78 14.67 -1.52
N GLY A 330 -0.02 14.08 -0.60
CA GLY A 330 -0.56 13.06 0.29
C GLY A 330 0.49 12.18 0.96
N PRO A 331 0.06 11.28 1.85
CA PRO A 331 0.88 10.22 2.42
C PRO A 331 1.53 9.32 1.37
N HIS A 332 2.78 8.90 1.63
CA HIS A 332 3.46 7.88 0.82
C HIS A 332 2.58 6.63 0.59
N GLY A 333 2.33 6.28 -0.67
CA GLY A 333 1.61 5.07 -1.03
C GLY A 333 1.19 5.02 -2.49
N ALA A 334 0.66 3.86 -2.90
CA ALA A 334 0.43 3.55 -4.32
C ALA A 334 -0.54 4.51 -5.04
N GLY A 335 -1.42 5.22 -4.33
CA GLY A 335 -2.26 6.27 -4.92
C GLY A 335 -1.46 7.44 -5.49
N LEU A 336 -0.23 7.71 -5.00
CA LEU A 336 0.64 8.73 -5.60
C LEU A 336 1.18 8.29 -6.97
N SER A 337 1.03 7.03 -7.40
CA SER A 337 1.48 6.58 -8.74
C SER A 337 0.76 7.31 -9.88
N HIS A 338 -0.41 7.89 -9.59
CA HIS A 338 -1.20 8.67 -10.56
C HIS A 338 -0.55 10.00 -10.95
N ILE A 339 0.55 10.42 -10.32
CA ILE A 339 1.41 11.50 -10.85
C ILE A 339 1.89 11.19 -12.28
N LEU A 340 1.91 9.92 -12.68
CA LEU A 340 2.13 9.46 -14.06
C LEU A 340 1.23 10.16 -15.07
N PHE A 341 0.01 10.53 -14.68
CA PHE A 341 -0.97 11.18 -15.55
C PHE A 341 -0.88 12.71 -15.54
N SER A 342 -0.25 13.28 -14.52
CA SER A 342 -0.13 14.73 -14.35
C SER A 342 0.86 15.37 -15.31
N ALA A 343 0.62 16.59 -15.74
CA ALA A 343 1.53 17.31 -16.64
C ALA A 343 2.92 17.51 -16.03
N PRO A 344 3.99 17.64 -16.84
CA PRO A 344 5.23 18.27 -16.39
C PRO A 344 4.94 19.63 -15.74
N GLY A 345 5.69 19.98 -14.70
CA GLY A 345 5.44 21.17 -13.89
C GLY A 345 4.32 21.03 -12.84
N THR A 346 3.55 19.94 -12.81
CA THR A 346 2.67 19.64 -11.66
C THR A 346 3.51 19.39 -10.42
N THR A 347 3.23 20.08 -9.32
CA THR A 347 4.01 19.92 -8.09
C THR A 347 3.53 18.70 -7.29
N VAL A 348 4.47 17.88 -6.82
CA VAL A 348 4.21 16.71 -5.97
C VAL A 348 4.69 17.02 -4.54
N ILE A 349 3.82 16.85 -3.55
CA ILE A 349 4.15 17.02 -2.12
C ILE A 349 3.89 15.69 -1.41
N GLU A 350 4.96 15.02 -1.02
CA GLU A 350 4.87 13.70 -0.40
C GLU A 350 5.09 13.80 1.11
N PHE A 351 4.17 13.21 1.89
CA PHE A 351 4.37 13.05 3.32
C PHE A 351 5.15 11.75 3.55
N LEU A 352 6.43 11.90 3.85
CA LEU A 352 7.40 10.81 3.84
C LEU A 352 8.05 10.67 5.21
N PHE A 353 8.07 9.45 5.71
CA PHE A 353 8.82 9.10 6.92
C PHE A 353 10.33 9.17 6.65
N LEU A 354 11.12 9.55 7.66
CA LEU A 354 12.58 9.70 7.52
C LEU A 354 13.34 8.39 7.78
N ALA A 355 12.70 7.42 8.43
CA ALA A 355 13.29 6.13 8.67
C ALA A 355 13.11 5.20 7.46
N ASP A 356 14.17 5.06 6.66
CA ASP A 356 14.21 4.25 5.42
C ASP A 356 13.22 4.71 4.33
N PRO A 357 13.34 5.95 3.83
CA PRO A 357 12.40 6.55 2.89
C PRO A 357 12.48 5.90 1.50
N PRO A 358 11.38 5.31 1.00
CA PRO A 358 11.26 4.81 -0.37
C PRO A 358 11.07 5.97 -1.36
N LEU A 359 12.16 6.65 -1.73
CA LEU A 359 12.22 7.87 -2.58
C LEU A 359 11.80 7.67 -4.06
N MET A 360 10.88 6.74 -4.31
CA MET A 360 10.42 6.30 -5.61
C MET A 360 9.55 7.34 -6.33
N PHE A 361 8.78 8.14 -5.59
CA PHE A 361 7.99 9.23 -6.19
C PHE A 361 8.82 10.47 -6.49
N TRP A 362 9.90 10.72 -5.73
CA TRP A 362 10.90 11.71 -6.11
C TRP A 362 11.56 11.35 -7.44
N HIS A 363 11.99 10.09 -7.60
CA HIS A 363 12.52 9.60 -8.87
C HIS A 363 11.51 9.76 -10.02
N ALA A 364 10.27 9.29 -9.82
CA ALA A 364 9.22 9.38 -10.85
C ALA A 364 8.89 10.85 -11.20
N ALA A 365 8.84 11.74 -10.22
CA ALA A 365 8.65 13.17 -10.44
C ALA A 365 9.79 13.76 -11.29
N GLY A 366 11.05 13.42 -10.99
CA GLY A 366 12.20 13.79 -11.82
C GLY A 366 12.07 13.30 -13.27
N ALA A 367 11.70 12.02 -13.45
CA ALA A 367 11.50 11.43 -14.77
C ALA A 367 10.38 12.12 -15.58
N LEU A 368 9.33 12.59 -14.90
CA LEU A 368 8.16 13.25 -15.48
C LEU A 368 8.28 14.79 -15.56
N GLY A 369 9.40 15.36 -15.11
CA GLY A 369 9.61 16.82 -15.10
C GLY A 369 8.70 17.56 -14.10
N GLN A 370 8.47 16.98 -12.93
CA GLN A 370 7.58 17.48 -11.89
C GLN A 370 8.38 17.98 -10.68
N PRO A 371 8.13 19.21 -10.18
CA PRO A 371 8.73 19.68 -8.94
C PRO A 371 8.30 18.80 -7.77
N TYR A 372 9.24 18.40 -6.92
CA TYR A 372 8.98 17.49 -5.80
C TYR A 372 9.35 18.13 -4.46
N TRP A 373 8.43 18.04 -3.52
CA TRP A 373 8.57 18.45 -2.13
C TRP A 373 8.48 17.24 -1.21
N LEU A 374 9.44 17.13 -0.30
CA LEU A 374 9.43 16.16 0.78
C LEU A 374 8.95 16.86 2.05
N LEU A 375 7.78 16.44 2.56
CA LEU A 375 7.31 16.80 3.89
C LEU A 375 7.68 15.69 4.89
N PRO A 376 8.64 15.91 5.79
CA PRO A 376 9.07 14.87 6.72
C PRO A 376 7.98 14.56 7.76
N VAL A 377 7.71 13.27 7.95
CA VAL A 377 6.87 12.74 9.04
C VAL A 377 7.74 11.85 9.92
N PRO A 378 8.56 12.45 10.82
CA PRO A 378 9.77 11.81 11.34
C PRO A 378 9.50 10.62 12.27
N GLN A 379 8.33 10.59 12.92
CA GLN A 379 7.89 9.49 13.78
C GLN A 379 7.03 8.44 13.06
N ALA A 380 6.89 8.55 11.73
CA ALA A 380 6.23 7.54 10.94
C ALA A 380 7.19 6.48 10.39
N TYR A 381 6.64 5.33 10.01
CA TYR A 381 7.36 4.24 9.35
C TYR A 381 6.43 3.46 8.40
N TRP A 382 7.01 2.61 7.53
CA TRP A 382 6.28 1.98 6.43
C TRP A 382 5.00 1.25 6.87
N MET A 383 5.05 0.41 7.91
CA MET A 383 3.88 -0.38 8.36
C MET A 383 3.05 0.27 9.48
N GLN A 384 3.29 1.53 9.82
CA GLN A 384 2.50 2.18 10.85
C GLN A 384 1.03 2.28 10.44
N GLU A 385 0.11 2.14 11.39
CA GLU A 385 -1.32 2.25 11.12
C GLU A 385 -1.70 3.69 10.72
N GLU A 386 -1.32 4.67 11.54
CA GLU A 386 -1.63 6.09 11.35
C GLU A 386 -0.42 6.97 11.59
N MET A 387 -0.38 8.13 10.96
CA MET A 387 0.68 9.12 11.11
C MET A 387 0.10 10.52 11.32
N GLN A 388 0.81 11.34 12.08
CA GLN A 388 0.44 12.74 12.34
C GLN A 388 1.16 13.66 11.37
N VAL A 389 0.41 14.45 10.60
CA VAL A 389 0.96 15.33 9.58
C VAL A 389 0.98 16.78 10.09
N PRO A 390 2.10 17.51 9.98
CA PRO A 390 2.18 18.89 10.44
C PRO A 390 1.40 19.83 9.49
N THR A 391 0.14 20.11 9.83
CA THR A 391 -0.76 20.96 9.02
C THR A 391 -0.16 22.32 8.68
N GLY A 392 0.49 22.98 9.64
CA GLY A 392 1.11 24.29 9.43
C GLY A 392 2.17 24.29 8.32
N GLU A 393 2.97 23.22 8.24
CA GLU A 393 4.01 23.04 7.22
C GLU A 393 3.41 22.71 5.86
N VAL A 394 2.34 21.90 5.80
CA VAL A 394 1.61 21.66 4.53
C VAL A 394 1.13 22.98 3.94
N LEU A 395 0.53 23.85 4.77
CA LEU A 395 0.08 25.17 4.33
C LEU A 395 1.24 26.07 3.89
N ASP A 396 2.40 25.98 4.53
CA ASP A 396 3.58 26.75 4.12
C ASP A 396 4.10 26.31 2.76
N ILE A 397 4.19 25.00 2.51
CA ILE A 397 4.58 24.46 1.20
C ILE A 397 3.57 24.88 0.14
N LEU A 398 2.27 24.71 0.39
CA LEU A 398 1.23 25.11 -0.57
C LEU A 398 1.27 26.61 -0.87
N THR A 399 1.50 27.44 0.15
CA THR A 399 1.67 28.90 -0.04
C THR A 399 2.86 29.19 -0.93
N ALA A 400 4.00 28.53 -0.69
CA ALA A 400 5.21 28.72 -1.49
C ALA A 400 5.04 28.26 -2.94
N VAL A 401 4.31 27.17 -3.16
CA VAL A 401 4.05 26.58 -4.49
C VAL A 401 3.06 27.42 -5.30
N LEU A 402 2.07 28.03 -4.64
CA LEU A 402 0.96 28.72 -5.30
C LEU A 402 1.07 30.24 -5.29
N ARG A 403 2.09 30.78 -4.61
CA ARG A 403 2.37 32.22 -4.61
C ARG A 403 2.72 32.69 -6.02
N ASP A 404 2.19 33.85 -6.37
CA ASP A 404 2.63 34.59 -7.56
C ASP A 404 4.08 35.07 -7.34
N PRO A 405 5.05 34.60 -8.16
CA PRO A 405 6.45 35.03 -8.02
C PRO A 405 6.63 36.53 -8.26
N ALA A 406 5.71 37.20 -8.96
CA ALA A 406 5.74 38.65 -9.18
C ALA A 406 5.19 39.48 -7.99
N ALA A 407 4.53 38.83 -7.02
CA ALA A 407 3.98 39.54 -5.87
C ALA A 407 5.10 40.05 -4.94
N PRO A 408 5.19 41.36 -4.64
CA PRO A 408 6.24 41.92 -3.79
C PRO A 408 6.19 41.31 -2.38
N ALA A 409 7.35 40.92 -1.85
CA ALA A 409 7.46 40.44 -0.48
C ALA A 409 7.44 41.64 0.50
N THR A 410 6.43 41.71 1.37
CA THR A 410 6.35 42.77 2.41
C THR A 410 7.39 42.55 3.51
N CYS A 411 7.58 41.31 3.94
CA CYS A 411 8.58 40.91 4.91
C CYS A 411 9.33 39.65 4.43
N LEU A 412 10.61 39.52 4.77
CA LEU A 412 11.41 38.35 4.38
C LEU A 412 11.08 37.13 5.26
N PRO A 413 11.34 35.89 4.79
CA PRO A 413 11.31 34.71 5.64
C PRO A 413 12.07 34.90 6.95
N GLY A 414 11.57 34.30 8.03
CA GLY A 414 12.08 34.48 9.40
C GLY A 414 11.46 35.69 10.12
N THR A 415 10.67 36.51 9.42
CA THR A 415 9.96 37.66 9.99
C THR A 415 8.47 37.60 9.68
N PHE A 416 7.67 38.26 10.52
CA PHE A 416 6.24 38.46 10.30
C PHE A 416 5.88 39.93 10.29
N VAL A 417 4.76 40.25 9.64
CA VAL A 417 4.21 41.60 9.56
C VAL A 417 3.58 41.99 10.90
N SER A 418 4.10 43.04 11.52
CA SER A 418 3.47 43.74 12.65
C SER A 418 3.09 45.16 12.25
N ILE A 419 1.99 45.68 12.79
CA ILE A 419 1.55 47.06 12.58
C ILE A 419 1.72 47.81 13.88
N GLU A 420 2.67 48.74 13.91
CA GLU A 420 2.94 49.63 15.04
C GLU A 420 2.76 51.07 14.57
N ASP A 421 1.88 51.83 15.24
CA ASP A 421 1.56 53.23 14.91
C ASP A 421 1.16 53.46 13.45
N GLY A 422 0.47 52.48 12.84
CA GLY A 422 0.06 52.52 11.43
C GLY A 422 1.18 52.24 10.42
N THR A 423 2.39 51.92 10.89
CA THR A 423 3.53 51.53 10.04
C THR A 423 3.72 50.02 10.03
N VAL A 424 3.99 49.47 8.83
CA VAL A 424 4.33 48.05 8.66
C VAL A 424 5.78 47.83 9.10
N ARG A 425 5.99 46.95 10.08
CA ARG A 425 7.30 46.50 10.55
C ARG A 425 7.43 44.99 10.35
N CYS A 426 8.66 44.54 10.08
CA CYS A 426 8.98 43.13 9.98
C CYS A 426 9.66 42.69 11.26
N THR A 427 8.96 41.92 12.09
CA THR A 427 9.45 41.46 13.38
C THR A 427 9.98 40.04 13.26
N ALA A 428 11.18 39.77 13.75
CA ALA A 428 11.79 38.45 13.68
C ALA A 428 11.11 37.43 14.62
N CYS A 429 11.03 36.18 14.17
CA CYS A 429 10.48 35.10 14.99
C CYS A 429 11.39 34.77 16.17
N SER A 430 10.84 34.77 17.38
CA SER A 430 11.56 34.32 18.58
C SER A 430 11.89 32.82 18.51
N GLY A 431 12.90 32.38 19.26
CA GLY A 431 13.22 30.96 19.38
C GLY A 431 12.01 30.12 19.83
N GLY A 432 11.81 28.98 19.19
CA GLY A 432 10.61 28.15 19.28
C GLY A 432 9.61 28.34 18.14
N ALA A 433 9.79 29.38 17.31
CA ALA A 433 8.88 29.72 16.23
C ALA A 433 9.60 30.05 14.91
N TYR A 434 8.88 29.96 13.81
CA TYR A 434 9.40 30.20 12.46
C TYR A 434 8.39 30.93 11.56
N ALA A 435 8.87 31.49 10.45
CA ALA A 435 8.06 32.00 9.36
C ALA A 435 8.72 31.66 8.02
N TYR A 436 8.17 30.70 7.28
CA TYR A 436 8.77 30.26 6.01
C TYR A 436 8.48 31.21 4.86
N ASN A 437 7.22 31.63 4.75
CA ASN A 437 6.77 32.42 3.62
C ASN A 437 7.05 33.91 3.83
N PRO A 438 7.51 34.64 2.79
CA PRO A 438 7.58 36.08 2.86
C PRO A 438 6.19 36.69 3.08
N GLY A 439 6.14 37.77 3.87
CA GLY A 439 4.90 38.44 4.25
C GLY A 439 4.02 37.64 5.21
N SER A 440 4.59 36.67 5.93
CA SER A 440 3.88 35.92 6.97
C SER A 440 3.19 36.87 7.96
N ALA A 441 1.92 36.60 8.30
CA ALA A 441 1.17 37.42 9.24
C ALA A 441 1.53 37.16 10.71
N ALA A 442 2.12 36.00 11.01
CA ALA A 442 2.60 35.62 12.34
C ALA A 442 3.68 34.55 12.23
N CYS A 443 4.49 34.42 13.28
CA CYS A 443 5.37 33.26 13.45
C CYS A 443 4.57 32.05 13.94
N LYS A 444 4.83 30.88 13.36
CA LYS A 444 4.24 29.61 13.78
C LYS A 444 5.16 28.93 14.77
N ALA A 445 4.60 28.40 15.86
CA ALA A 445 5.36 27.55 16.77
C ALA A 445 5.84 26.29 16.06
N CYS A 446 7.01 25.80 16.42
CA CYS A 446 7.47 24.50 15.93
C CYS A 446 6.57 23.38 16.43
N PRO A 447 6.20 22.41 15.57
CA PRO A 447 5.49 21.24 16.03
C PRO A 447 6.38 20.44 17.00
N PRO A 448 5.79 19.71 17.95
CA PRO A 448 6.55 18.88 18.88
C PRO A 448 7.49 17.92 18.14
N GLY A 449 8.69 17.71 18.70
CA GLY A 449 9.78 16.97 18.09
C GLY A 449 10.63 17.76 17.11
N ARG A 450 10.37 19.06 16.94
CA ARG A 450 11.17 19.97 16.11
C ARG A 450 11.52 21.25 16.83
N VAL A 451 12.55 21.92 16.33
CA VAL A 451 13.12 23.10 16.99
C VAL A 451 13.45 24.24 16.03
N ALA A 452 13.31 25.46 16.52
CA ALA A 452 13.79 26.68 15.89
C ALA A 452 14.54 27.49 16.95
N PRO A 453 15.81 27.15 17.27
CA PRO A 453 16.51 27.73 18.41
C PRO A 453 16.88 29.21 18.22
N HIS A 454 16.92 29.70 16.97
CA HIS A 454 17.47 31.01 16.63
C HIS A 454 16.39 32.06 16.37
N LEU A 455 16.71 33.32 16.69
CA LEU A 455 15.90 34.47 16.27
C LEU A 455 15.86 34.53 14.74
N GLY A 456 14.69 34.73 14.17
CA GLY A 456 14.51 34.83 12.72
C GLY A 456 14.53 33.48 11.99
N SER A 457 14.23 32.38 12.67
CA SER A 457 14.20 31.05 12.04
C SER A 457 13.15 30.98 10.92
N THR A 458 13.52 30.41 9.77
CA THR A 458 12.64 30.27 8.59
C THR A 458 11.89 28.94 8.56
N ALA A 459 12.37 27.93 9.28
CA ALA A 459 11.77 26.61 9.39
C ALA A 459 12.15 25.94 10.72
N CYS A 460 11.46 24.84 11.05
CA CYS A 460 11.80 24.02 12.20
C CYS A 460 12.67 22.84 11.79
N ARG A 461 13.79 22.66 12.50
CA ARG A 461 14.70 21.54 12.35
C ARG A 461 14.22 20.33 13.12
N THR A 462 14.26 19.14 12.53
CA THR A 462 13.82 17.90 13.19
C THR A 462 14.85 17.43 14.22
N CYS A 463 14.40 17.02 15.42
CA CYS A 463 15.32 16.45 16.41
C CYS A 463 15.89 15.10 15.95
N GLN A 464 17.19 14.93 16.13
CA GLN A 464 17.91 13.71 15.75
C GLN A 464 17.53 12.52 16.66
N PRO A 465 17.69 11.27 16.19
CA PRO A 465 17.54 10.09 17.04
C PRO A 465 18.32 10.22 18.35
N GLY A 466 17.75 9.70 19.44
CA GLY A 466 18.29 9.86 20.80
C GLY A 466 17.98 11.19 21.47
N THR A 467 17.26 12.11 20.81
CA THR A 467 16.80 13.38 21.40
C THR A 467 15.30 13.56 21.18
N TYR A 468 14.68 14.41 22.01
CA TYR A 468 13.27 14.80 21.91
C TYR A 468 13.09 16.30 22.11
N SER A 469 11.97 16.89 21.65
CA SER A 469 11.61 18.28 21.95
C SER A 469 10.12 18.42 22.21
N SER A 470 9.76 19.07 23.30
CA SER A 470 8.36 19.33 23.66
C SER A 470 7.80 20.52 22.87
N ALA A 471 6.60 20.98 23.23
CA ALA A 471 5.90 22.04 22.50
C ALA A 471 6.58 23.43 22.56
N ASP A 472 7.65 23.63 23.33
CA ASP A 472 8.37 24.90 23.34
C ASP A 472 9.20 25.11 22.06
N GLY A 473 9.58 24.03 21.38
CA GLY A 473 10.33 24.04 20.11
C GLY A 473 11.70 24.73 20.19
N LYS A 474 12.28 24.91 21.38
CA LYS A 474 13.50 25.72 21.53
C LYS A 474 14.79 24.90 21.42
N ALA A 475 14.78 23.67 21.91
CA ALA A 475 15.97 22.80 21.91
C ALA A 475 15.60 21.31 21.87
N CYS A 476 16.51 20.51 21.31
CA CYS A 476 16.42 19.06 21.37
C CYS A 476 17.12 18.59 22.64
N THR A 477 16.38 17.94 23.52
CA THR A 477 16.85 17.41 24.80
C THR A 477 17.25 15.95 24.63
N ALA A 478 18.37 15.53 25.22
CA ALA A 478 18.78 14.13 25.19
C ALA A 478 17.73 13.23 25.87
N CYS A 479 17.52 12.03 25.31
CA CYS A 479 16.70 11.01 25.95
C CYS A 479 17.23 10.69 27.38
N PRO A 480 16.33 10.32 28.33
CA PRO A 480 16.73 9.91 29.67
C PRO A 480 17.82 8.84 29.67
N ALA A 481 18.67 8.83 30.70
CA ALA A 481 19.77 7.88 30.81
C ALA A 481 19.29 6.42 30.65
N GLY A 482 19.99 5.65 29.81
CA GLY A 482 19.63 4.26 29.50
C GLY A 482 18.52 4.08 28.44
N THR A 483 17.96 5.16 27.91
CA THR A 483 16.94 5.14 26.86
C THR A 483 17.45 5.83 25.58
N PHE A 484 16.79 5.55 24.45
CA PHE A 484 17.12 6.15 23.16
C PHE A 484 15.89 6.09 22.25
N SER A 485 15.55 7.20 21.58
CA SER A 485 14.52 7.20 20.55
C SER A 485 15.12 6.78 19.21
N ALA A 486 14.61 5.70 18.64
CA ALA A 486 15.11 5.17 17.37
C ALA A 486 14.72 6.05 16.18
N LEU A 487 13.49 6.56 16.19
CA LEU A 487 12.99 7.43 15.13
C LEU A 487 13.34 8.90 15.44
N PRO A 488 13.59 9.73 14.41
CA PRO A 488 13.79 11.16 14.61
C PRO A 488 12.50 11.85 15.03
N GLY A 489 12.62 13.05 15.61
CA GLY A 489 11.48 13.90 15.94
C GLY A 489 10.62 13.39 17.09
N ALA A 490 11.21 12.74 18.10
CA ALA A 490 10.49 12.42 19.33
C ALA A 490 10.03 13.70 20.03
N TRP A 491 8.80 13.72 20.53
CA TRP A 491 8.19 14.89 21.15
C TRP A 491 8.04 14.79 22.67
N GLU A 492 8.27 13.61 23.23
CA GLU A 492 8.20 13.39 24.67
C GLU A 492 9.18 12.31 25.15
N PRO A 493 9.56 12.31 26.43
CA PRO A 493 10.46 11.29 26.99
C PRO A 493 9.95 9.86 26.84
N ALA A 494 8.63 9.65 26.80
CA ALA A 494 8.03 8.31 26.66
C ALA A 494 8.36 7.63 25.33
N GLN A 495 8.77 8.39 24.31
CA GLN A 495 9.23 7.86 23.02
C GLN A 495 10.71 7.47 23.01
N CYS A 496 11.40 7.63 24.14
CA CYS A 496 12.73 7.09 24.36
C CYS A 496 12.61 5.72 25.02
N SER A 497 12.99 4.66 24.30
CA SER A 497 12.86 3.28 24.76
C SER A 497 14.19 2.69 25.22
N THR A 498 14.17 1.69 26.09
CA THR A 498 15.38 0.91 26.45
C THR A 498 15.83 0.03 25.29
N ALA A 499 17.06 -0.51 25.34
CA ALA A 499 17.54 -1.44 24.31
C ALA A 499 16.65 -2.69 24.17
N GLU A 500 16.10 -3.18 25.28
CA GLU A 500 15.18 -4.32 25.30
C GLU A 500 13.84 -3.97 24.65
N GLN A 501 13.24 -2.83 25.02
CA GLN A 501 11.99 -2.35 24.41
C GLN A 501 12.15 -2.09 22.91
N ARG A 502 13.29 -1.53 22.47
CA ARG A 502 13.60 -1.37 21.04
C ARG A 502 13.69 -2.71 20.34
N ARG A 503 14.40 -3.68 20.91
CA ARG A 503 14.51 -5.02 20.33
C ARG A 503 13.14 -5.68 20.18
N GLN A 504 12.30 -5.60 21.22
CA GLN A 504 10.94 -6.14 21.19
C GLN A 504 10.05 -5.45 20.15
N GLN A 505 10.17 -4.12 20.02
CA GLN A 505 9.47 -3.34 18.99
C GLN A 505 9.94 -3.73 17.58
N GLN A 506 11.25 -3.86 17.37
CA GLN A 506 11.87 -4.27 16.11
C GLN A 506 11.48 -5.70 15.72
N GLU A 507 11.47 -6.64 16.67
CA GLU A 507 11.03 -8.03 16.43
C GLU A 507 9.55 -8.09 16.03
N THR A 508 8.70 -7.30 16.69
CA THR A 508 7.27 -7.20 16.35
C THR A 508 7.06 -6.58 14.98
N GLN A 509 7.88 -5.58 14.61
CA GLN A 509 7.85 -4.92 13.30
C GLN A 509 8.36 -5.84 12.18
N ALA A 510 9.41 -6.63 12.44
CA ALA A 510 10.02 -7.55 11.50
C ALA A 510 9.20 -8.83 11.24
N LEU A 511 8.43 -9.28 12.25
CA LEU A 511 7.57 -10.46 12.14
C LEU A 511 6.12 -10.12 11.77
N SER A 512 5.88 -8.91 11.25
CA SER A 512 4.54 -8.45 10.92
C SER A 512 3.92 -9.35 9.84
N VAL A 513 2.96 -10.19 10.25
CA VAL A 513 2.12 -11.01 9.35
C VAL A 513 1.48 -10.14 8.27
N GLN A 514 1.17 -8.88 8.59
CA GLN A 514 0.65 -7.90 7.64
C GLN A 514 1.66 -7.46 6.59
N LEU A 515 2.96 -7.40 6.94
CA LEU A 515 4.02 -7.10 5.98
C LEU A 515 4.22 -8.28 5.04
N LEU A 516 4.33 -9.49 5.59
CA LEU A 516 4.56 -10.70 4.79
C LEU A 516 3.38 -11.04 3.88
N SER A 517 2.14 -10.87 4.34
CA SER A 517 0.96 -11.05 3.47
C SER A 517 0.87 -10.04 2.33
N LYS A 518 1.35 -8.80 2.55
CA LYS A 518 1.44 -7.79 1.48
C LYS A 518 2.53 -8.12 0.47
N LEU A 519 3.66 -8.65 0.93
CA LEU A 519 4.86 -8.83 0.10
C LEU A 519 4.94 -10.19 -0.61
N SER A 520 4.29 -11.24 -0.09
CA SER A 520 4.30 -12.59 -0.67
C SER A 520 2.88 -13.12 -0.88
N PRO A 521 2.43 -13.21 -2.15
CA PRO A 521 1.17 -13.86 -2.49
C PRO A 521 1.16 -15.36 -2.14
N VAL A 522 2.31 -16.03 -2.24
CA VAL A 522 2.47 -17.44 -1.84
C VAL A 522 2.24 -17.59 -0.35
N PHE A 523 2.78 -16.68 0.47
CA PHE A 523 2.55 -16.66 1.91
C PHE A 523 1.06 -16.47 2.23
N GLU A 524 0.39 -15.49 1.62
CA GLU A 524 -1.03 -15.24 1.86
C GLU A 524 -1.90 -16.44 1.45
N GLN A 525 -1.62 -17.07 0.29
CA GLN A 525 -2.35 -18.26 -0.15
C GLN A 525 -2.08 -19.46 0.75
N THR A 526 -0.83 -19.69 1.14
CA THR A 526 -0.44 -20.77 2.05
C THR A 526 -1.08 -20.58 3.42
N ARG A 527 -1.08 -19.36 3.93
CA ARG A 527 -1.76 -18.96 5.17
C ARG A 527 -3.26 -19.24 5.09
N ARG A 528 -3.93 -18.86 4.00
CA ARG A 528 -5.37 -19.16 3.80
C ARG A 528 -5.65 -20.66 3.79
N ARG A 529 -4.89 -21.44 3.03
CA ARG A 529 -5.02 -22.90 3.00
C ARG A 529 -4.80 -23.52 4.38
N LEU A 530 -3.82 -23.03 5.14
CA LEU A 530 -3.59 -23.47 6.52
C LEU A 530 -4.77 -23.13 7.43
N ILE A 531 -5.36 -21.93 7.32
CA ILE A 531 -6.57 -21.55 8.07
C ILE A 531 -7.76 -22.47 7.71
N GLU A 532 -7.98 -22.71 6.41
CA GLU A 532 -9.07 -23.56 5.92
C GLU A 532 -8.91 -25.02 6.37
N THR A 533 -7.68 -25.54 6.36
CA THR A 533 -7.39 -26.92 6.75
C THR A 533 -7.43 -27.12 8.27
N THR A 534 -7.02 -26.12 9.05
CA THR A 534 -7.01 -26.18 10.52
C THR A 534 -8.36 -25.81 11.13
N GLY A 535 -9.21 -25.08 10.40
CA GLY A 535 -10.48 -24.56 10.88
C GLY A 535 -10.35 -23.42 11.90
N SER A 536 -9.13 -22.89 12.10
CA SER A 536 -8.86 -21.81 13.04
C SER A 536 -8.70 -20.48 12.29
N GLY A 537 -9.48 -19.46 12.68
CA GLY A 537 -9.35 -18.11 12.13
C GLY A 537 -8.02 -17.41 12.48
N THR A 538 -7.23 -18.00 13.38
CA THR A 538 -5.91 -17.53 13.78
C THR A 538 -4.91 -18.69 13.71
N LEU A 539 -3.78 -18.46 13.04
CA LEU A 539 -2.68 -19.43 13.01
C LEU A 539 -1.86 -19.32 14.30
N SER A 540 -1.48 -20.46 14.87
CA SER A 540 -0.43 -20.56 15.88
C SER A 540 0.92 -20.08 15.34
N GLN A 541 1.86 -19.78 16.23
CA GLN A 541 3.21 -19.36 15.82
C GLN A 541 3.92 -20.45 15.00
N ALA A 542 3.72 -21.73 15.32
CA ALA A 542 4.24 -22.84 14.54
C ALA A 542 3.65 -22.89 13.12
N GLU A 543 2.35 -22.63 12.96
CA GLU A 543 1.67 -22.60 11.65
C GLU A 543 2.08 -21.38 10.83
N LEU A 544 2.26 -20.21 11.45
CA LEU A 544 2.82 -19.02 10.80
C LEU A 544 4.25 -19.28 10.31
N CYS A 545 5.08 -19.89 11.15
CA CYS A 545 6.42 -20.31 10.78
C CYS A 545 6.41 -21.34 9.63
N ALA A 546 5.50 -22.30 9.64
CA ALA A 546 5.36 -23.28 8.56
C ALA A 546 4.96 -22.59 7.25
N ALA A 547 4.02 -21.64 7.29
CA ALA A 547 3.65 -20.81 6.15
C ALA A 547 4.82 -19.99 5.60
N GLN A 548 5.63 -19.39 6.49
CA GLN A 548 6.84 -18.63 6.13
C GLN A 548 7.90 -19.52 5.47
N LYS A 549 8.13 -20.74 5.97
CA LYS A 549 9.06 -21.71 5.37
C LYS A 549 8.61 -22.14 3.97
N LEU A 550 7.32 -22.39 3.81
CA LEU A 550 6.72 -22.85 2.54
C LEU A 550 6.67 -21.74 1.48
N ALA A 551 6.56 -20.47 1.89
CA ALA A 551 6.60 -19.33 0.98
C ALA A 551 7.98 -19.08 0.34
N GLY A 552 8.99 -19.91 0.65
CA GLY A 552 10.39 -19.60 0.36
C GLY A 552 10.85 -18.48 1.29
N THR A 553 12.08 -18.56 1.80
CA THR A 553 12.61 -17.58 2.76
C THR A 553 12.49 -16.15 2.22
N PHE A 554 11.48 -15.42 2.66
CA PHE A 554 11.32 -14.02 2.35
C PHE A 554 12.37 -13.25 3.16
N ASN A 555 13.53 -12.98 2.57
CA ASN A 555 14.41 -11.96 3.12
C ASN A 555 13.73 -10.61 2.91
N ASP A 556 13.35 -9.96 4.02
CA ASP A 556 12.85 -8.59 4.01
C ASP A 556 13.93 -7.69 3.39
N PRO A 557 13.68 -7.08 2.21
CA PRO A 557 14.64 -6.20 1.60
C PRO A 557 14.75 -4.85 2.30
N TYR A 558 13.81 -4.51 3.19
CA TYR A 558 13.82 -3.27 3.98
C TYR A 558 14.46 -3.54 5.35
N GLN A 559 15.75 -3.91 5.35
CA GLN A 559 16.56 -3.78 6.56
C GLN A 559 17.15 -2.37 6.60
N GLY A 560 16.30 -1.37 6.82
CA GLY A 560 16.77 -0.02 7.11
C GLY A 560 17.73 -0.03 8.31
N PRO A 561 18.55 1.01 8.54
CA PRO A 561 19.50 1.05 9.65
C PRO A 561 18.84 0.89 11.03
N TYR A 562 17.53 1.12 11.12
CA TYR A 562 16.69 0.91 12.31
C TYR A 562 16.23 -0.53 12.53
N LEU A 563 16.40 -1.40 11.53
CA LEU A 563 16.19 -2.85 11.60
C LEU A 563 17.52 -3.61 11.56
N ALA A 564 18.65 -2.90 11.59
CA ALA A 564 19.97 -3.50 11.79
C ALA A 564 20.02 -4.16 13.18
N GLY A 565 20.18 -5.48 13.20
CA GLY A 565 20.09 -6.31 14.41
C GLY A 565 18.79 -7.11 14.54
N VAL A 566 17.84 -6.93 13.62
CA VAL A 566 16.72 -7.85 13.46
C VAL A 566 17.26 -9.21 12.98
N PRO A 567 16.86 -10.34 13.61
CA PRO A 567 17.26 -11.66 13.16
C PRO A 567 16.87 -11.84 11.67
N THR A 568 17.77 -12.39 10.85
CA THR A 568 17.45 -12.75 9.46
C THR A 568 16.21 -13.63 9.40
N ALA A 569 15.56 -13.77 8.23
CA ALA A 569 14.48 -14.74 8.08
C ALA A 569 14.88 -16.12 8.63
N ALA A 570 16.14 -16.54 8.43
CA ALA A 570 16.69 -17.77 9.02
C ALA A 570 16.73 -17.78 10.57
N ALA A 571 16.98 -16.65 11.23
CA ALA A 571 17.00 -16.55 12.68
C ALA A 571 15.59 -16.36 13.30
N LEU A 572 14.65 -15.73 12.57
CA LEU A 572 13.22 -15.77 12.92
C LEU A 572 12.67 -17.20 12.82
N LEU A 573 13.12 -17.96 11.80
CA LEU A 573 12.81 -19.38 11.61
C LEU A 573 13.42 -20.31 12.67
N ALA A 574 14.51 -19.88 13.32
CA ALA A 574 15.17 -20.62 14.40
C ALA A 574 14.40 -20.50 15.74
N ASN A 575 13.61 -19.45 15.94
CA ASN A 575 12.70 -19.27 17.08
C ASN A 575 11.36 -20.02 16.93
N CYS A 576 11.20 -20.83 15.88
CA CYS A 576 9.98 -21.58 15.57
C CYS A 576 9.91 -22.94 16.29
N SER A 577 9.95 -22.94 17.62
CA SER A 577 9.60 -24.10 18.44
C SER A 577 8.47 -23.76 19.40
N ASP A 578 7.57 -24.71 19.69
CA ASP A 578 6.50 -24.62 20.70
C ASP A 578 7.03 -24.50 22.15
N SER A 579 8.29 -24.11 22.34
CA SER A 579 8.85 -23.80 23.64
C SER A 579 8.37 -22.43 24.06
N ALA A 580 7.24 -22.39 24.77
CA ALA A 580 6.86 -21.24 25.56
C ALA A 580 8.00 -20.89 26.53
N GLN A 581 8.77 -19.85 26.22
CA GLN A 581 9.40 -19.02 27.24
C GLN A 581 8.70 -17.67 27.21
N VAL A 582 7.50 -17.67 27.79
CA VAL A 582 6.85 -16.44 28.24
C VAL A 582 7.18 -16.33 29.72
N ALA A 583 8.09 -15.43 30.07
CA ALA A 583 8.02 -14.83 31.40
C ALA A 583 6.69 -14.06 31.45
N ALA A 584 5.83 -14.39 32.41
CA ALA A 584 4.54 -13.72 32.55
C ALA A 584 4.75 -12.21 32.72
N PRO A 585 4.01 -11.35 32.00
CA PRO A 585 4.06 -9.91 32.25
C PRO A 585 3.53 -9.62 33.67
N PRO A 586 4.09 -8.64 34.39
CA PRO A 586 3.51 -8.21 35.66
C PRO A 586 2.09 -7.68 35.41
N ALA A 587 1.15 -8.05 36.28
CA ALA A 587 -0.20 -7.53 36.24
C ALA A 587 -0.17 -6.01 36.51
N TYR A 588 -0.63 -5.22 35.54
CA TYR A 588 -0.83 -3.78 35.72
C TYR A 588 -2.17 -3.52 36.44
N PRO A 589 -2.25 -2.47 37.29
CA PRO A 589 -3.52 -2.03 37.85
C PRO A 589 -4.42 -1.45 36.75
N THR A 590 -5.72 -1.75 36.84
CA THR A 590 -6.75 -1.21 35.95
C THR A 590 -6.88 0.29 36.13
N VAL A 591 -6.62 1.07 35.07
CA VAL A 591 -6.95 2.50 35.00
C VAL A 591 -8.43 2.62 34.60
N PRO A 592 -9.27 3.37 35.34
CA PRO A 592 -10.66 3.56 34.95
C PRO A 592 -10.74 4.48 33.72
N SER A 593 -11.55 4.08 32.74
CA SER A 593 -11.89 4.88 31.56
C SER A 593 -12.60 6.19 31.99
N PRO A 594 -12.27 7.36 31.41
CA PRO A 594 -13.07 8.56 31.60
C PRO A 594 -14.44 8.40 30.92
N PRO A 595 -15.52 9.00 31.46
CA PRO A 595 -16.85 8.90 30.87
C PRO A 595 -16.89 9.61 29.51
N ALA A 596 -17.61 8.99 28.57
CA ALA A 596 -17.89 9.57 27.27
C ALA A 596 -18.69 10.87 27.42
N VAL A 597 -18.14 11.99 26.94
CA VAL A 597 -18.88 13.25 26.79
C VAL A 597 -19.71 13.15 25.52
N VAL A 598 -21.01 12.95 25.68
CA VAL A 598 -21.99 13.07 24.60
C VAL A 598 -22.22 14.57 24.35
N ILE A 599 -21.66 15.10 23.27
CA ILE A 599 -22.02 16.44 22.79
C ILE A 599 -23.30 16.29 21.96
N VAL A 600 -24.42 16.71 22.54
CA VAL A 600 -25.70 16.86 21.82
C VAL A 600 -25.59 18.08 20.92
N ALA A 601 -25.66 17.89 19.61
CA ALA A 601 -25.74 18.98 18.65
C ALA A 601 -27.08 19.75 18.85
N SER A 602 -27.01 21.07 18.98
CA SER A 602 -28.20 21.92 18.94
C SER A 602 -28.80 21.95 17.52
N PRO A 603 -30.13 22.04 17.36
CA PRO A 603 -30.76 22.11 16.05
C PRO A 603 -30.43 23.43 15.33
N PRO A 604 -30.38 23.44 13.99
CA PRO A 604 -30.05 24.64 13.21
C PRO A 604 -31.15 25.71 13.36
N SER A 605 -30.73 26.98 13.52
CA SER A 605 -31.63 28.13 13.44
C SER A 605 -32.17 28.33 12.02
N PRO A 606 -33.41 28.81 11.85
CA PRO A 606 -34.00 29.04 10.53
C PRO A 606 -33.29 30.18 9.78
N ALA A 607 -33.15 29.99 8.47
CA ALA A 607 -32.50 30.94 7.57
C ALA A 607 -33.23 32.31 7.55
N PRO A 608 -32.49 33.44 7.46
CA PRO A 608 -33.11 34.75 7.29
C PRO A 608 -33.71 34.90 5.87
N ALA A 609 -34.83 35.62 5.80
CA ALA A 609 -35.55 35.91 4.57
C ALA A 609 -34.73 36.78 3.59
N PRO A 610 -34.94 36.64 2.27
CA PRO A 610 -34.19 37.39 1.26
C PRO A 610 -34.56 38.89 1.27
N VAL A 611 -33.55 39.75 1.30
CA VAL A 611 -33.67 41.20 1.10
C VAL A 611 -33.77 41.49 -0.41
N PRO A 612 -34.69 42.37 -0.87
CA PRO A 612 -34.80 42.70 -2.28
C PRO A 612 -33.67 43.64 -2.72
N VAL A 613 -32.98 43.28 -3.81
CA VAL A 613 -31.94 44.07 -4.47
C VAL A 613 -32.61 45.11 -5.40
N PRO A 614 -32.23 46.40 -5.36
CA PRO A 614 -32.73 47.37 -6.32
C PRO A 614 -32.03 47.24 -7.68
N LEU A 615 -32.82 47.30 -8.75
CA LEU A 615 -32.37 47.30 -10.15
C LEU A 615 -31.57 48.59 -10.43
N LEU A 616 -30.33 48.43 -10.92
CA LEU A 616 -29.52 49.49 -11.49
C LEU A 616 -29.54 49.37 -13.02
N GLU A 617 -29.91 50.47 -13.67
CA GLU A 617 -29.97 50.64 -15.13
C GLU A 617 -28.57 50.57 -15.77
N PRO A 618 -28.45 50.12 -17.04
CA PRO A 618 -27.17 50.07 -17.73
C PRO A 618 -26.80 51.44 -18.33
N SER A 619 -25.56 51.88 -18.09
CA SER A 619 -24.91 53.00 -18.80
C SER A 619 -23.94 52.49 -19.89
N PRO A 620 -23.64 53.29 -20.92
CA PRO A 620 -23.41 52.81 -22.28
C PRO A 620 -21.98 52.35 -22.58
N VAL A 621 -21.88 51.42 -23.53
CA VAL A 621 -20.64 50.86 -24.08
C VAL A 621 -19.94 51.89 -24.98
N VAL A 622 -18.66 52.15 -24.71
CA VAL A 622 -17.73 52.84 -25.63
C VAL A 622 -16.84 51.79 -26.31
N PRO A 623 -16.68 51.80 -27.64
CA PRO A 623 -15.83 50.83 -28.32
C PRO A 623 -14.36 51.21 -28.21
N VAL A 624 -13.53 50.26 -27.78
CA VAL A 624 -12.06 50.37 -27.82
C VAL A 624 -11.59 49.85 -29.18
N VAL A 625 -10.85 50.68 -29.91
CA VAL A 625 -10.20 50.35 -31.18
C VAL A 625 -8.81 49.76 -30.89
N GLU A 626 -8.54 48.55 -31.34
CA GLU A 626 -7.19 47.94 -31.33
C GLU A 626 -6.38 48.34 -32.58
N PRO A 627 -5.06 48.57 -32.46
CA PRO A 627 -4.19 48.83 -33.61
C PRO A 627 -3.71 47.52 -34.30
N PRO A 628 -3.36 47.56 -35.59
CA PRO A 628 -3.04 46.37 -36.38
C PRO A 628 -1.60 45.86 -36.13
N LEU A 629 -1.45 44.53 -36.14
CA LEU A 629 -0.17 43.81 -36.12
C LEU A 629 0.52 43.85 -37.51
N PRO A 630 1.87 43.83 -37.57
CA PRO A 630 2.63 43.79 -38.82
C PRO A 630 2.64 42.39 -39.47
N PRO A 631 2.84 42.28 -40.79
CA PRO A 631 2.73 41.03 -41.54
C PRO A 631 3.93 40.09 -41.31
N ILE A 632 3.63 38.79 -41.27
CA ILE A 632 4.59 37.69 -41.22
C ILE A 632 4.92 37.25 -42.64
N ASP A 633 6.21 37.23 -42.99
CA ASP A 633 6.73 36.67 -44.23
C ASP A 633 6.67 35.13 -44.23
N VAL A 634 6.05 34.56 -45.25
CA VAL A 634 6.06 33.12 -45.55
C VAL A 634 6.86 32.90 -46.84
N PRO A 635 7.95 32.10 -46.82
CA PRO A 635 8.65 31.75 -48.06
C PRO A 635 7.85 30.75 -48.89
N GLN A 636 7.76 31.04 -50.19
CA GLN A 636 7.05 30.26 -51.21
C GLN A 636 7.65 28.86 -51.42
N LEU A 637 6.76 27.89 -51.59
CA LEU A 637 7.02 26.55 -52.11
C LEU A 637 7.15 26.56 -53.64
N SER A 638 8.02 25.70 -54.16
CA SER A 638 8.01 25.26 -55.57
C SER A 638 7.27 23.90 -55.68
N PRO A 639 6.45 23.69 -56.72
CA PRO A 639 5.55 22.54 -56.83
C PRO A 639 6.08 21.47 -57.80
N GLU A 640 5.68 20.21 -57.62
CA GLU A 640 5.44 19.26 -58.73
C GLU A 640 4.62 18.03 -58.25
N LEU A 641 3.38 17.94 -58.77
CA LEU A 641 2.69 16.78 -59.39
C LEU A 641 2.57 15.44 -58.57
N LEU A 642 1.41 14.77 -58.40
CA LEU A 642 0.28 14.54 -59.30
C LEU A 642 -1.01 14.11 -58.56
N ASP A 643 -2.12 14.66 -59.04
CA ASP A 643 -3.49 14.14 -59.22
C ASP A 643 -3.94 12.81 -58.58
N VAL A 644 -5.02 12.90 -57.78
CA VAL A 644 -6.18 12.01 -57.92
C VAL A 644 -7.47 12.82 -57.76
N ASP A 645 -8.34 12.65 -58.75
CA ASP A 645 -9.63 13.28 -59.03
C ASP A 645 -10.70 13.03 -57.95
N VAL A 646 -11.44 14.08 -57.56
CA VAL A 646 -12.61 14.01 -56.67
C VAL A 646 -13.80 14.66 -57.37
N THR A 647 -14.71 13.83 -57.90
CA THR A 647 -16.07 14.23 -58.19
C THR A 647 -16.98 13.76 -57.06
N ALA A 648 -17.44 14.69 -56.21
CA ALA A 648 -18.50 14.44 -55.23
C ALA A 648 -19.72 15.32 -55.54
N THR A 649 -20.84 14.67 -55.88
CA THR A 649 -22.19 15.24 -55.87
C THR A 649 -22.81 15.16 -54.45
N PRO A 650 -23.71 16.09 -54.07
CA PRO A 650 -24.18 16.24 -52.69
C PRO A 650 -25.45 15.41 -52.39
N SER A 651 -25.64 15.05 -51.12
CA SER A 651 -26.88 14.48 -50.57
C SER A 651 -26.91 14.58 -49.03
N PRO A 652 -28.10 14.53 -48.40
CA PRO A 652 -28.64 15.68 -47.68
C PRO A 652 -28.75 15.49 -46.15
N GLU A 653 -29.20 16.56 -45.48
CA GLU A 653 -29.45 16.71 -44.03
C GLU A 653 -30.27 15.58 -43.39
N PRO A 654 -30.06 15.27 -42.10
CA PRO A 654 -30.75 14.18 -41.43
C PRO A 654 -32.10 14.61 -40.83
N GLU A 655 -33.10 13.80 -41.15
CA GLU A 655 -34.46 13.82 -40.62
C GLU A 655 -34.50 13.21 -39.19
N VAL A 656 -35.21 13.88 -38.28
CA VAL A 656 -35.39 13.48 -36.89
C VAL A 656 -36.45 12.37 -36.82
N GLN A 657 -36.05 11.15 -36.44
CA GLN A 657 -36.98 10.09 -36.07
C GLN A 657 -37.07 9.91 -34.54
N VAL A 658 -38.25 10.23 -34.01
CA VAL A 658 -38.69 9.89 -32.65
C VAL A 658 -39.16 8.44 -32.63
N VAL A 659 -38.55 7.59 -31.80
CA VAL A 659 -38.97 6.20 -31.55
C VAL A 659 -39.42 6.06 -30.08
N PRO A 660 -40.58 5.44 -29.80
CA PRO A 660 -41.21 5.46 -28.47
C PRO A 660 -40.61 4.45 -27.49
N ALA A 661 -40.56 4.85 -26.22
CA ALA A 661 -40.12 4.04 -25.10
C ALA A 661 -40.99 2.77 -24.92
N LYS A 662 -40.36 1.59 -24.97
CA LYS A 662 -40.96 0.32 -24.54
C LYS A 662 -40.19 -0.29 -23.37
N LYS A 663 -40.91 -0.41 -22.25
CA LYS A 663 -40.91 -1.50 -21.26
C LYS A 663 -39.76 -2.51 -21.40
N LYS A 664 -38.67 -2.28 -20.66
CA LYS A 664 -37.71 -3.34 -20.32
C LYS A 664 -37.27 -3.33 -18.85
N VAL A 665 -37.59 -2.28 -18.09
CA VAL A 665 -37.10 -2.10 -16.71
C VAL A 665 -37.95 -2.86 -15.66
N VAL A 666 -39.16 -3.31 -15.98
CA VAL A 666 -40.04 -3.95 -14.99
C VAL A 666 -39.81 -5.47 -14.90
N ASP A 667 -39.39 -6.14 -15.98
CA ASP A 667 -39.22 -7.60 -15.97
C ASP A 667 -37.91 -8.05 -15.26
N ASP A 668 -36.84 -7.25 -15.34
CA ASP A 668 -35.57 -7.57 -14.67
C ASP A 668 -35.67 -7.46 -13.13
N TYR A 669 -36.51 -6.54 -12.61
CA TYR A 669 -36.74 -6.43 -11.17
C TYR A 669 -37.55 -7.60 -10.61
N VAL A 670 -38.48 -8.17 -11.39
CA VAL A 670 -39.26 -9.34 -10.94
C VAL A 670 -38.38 -10.61 -10.92
N VAL A 671 -37.46 -10.76 -11.87
CA VAL A 671 -36.50 -11.88 -11.89
C VAL A 671 -35.46 -11.74 -10.77
N ILE A 672 -34.92 -10.55 -10.53
CA ILE A 672 -33.97 -10.31 -9.43
C ILE A 672 -34.65 -10.50 -8.08
N LEU A 673 -35.88 -10.02 -7.90
CA LEU A 673 -36.63 -10.21 -6.65
C LEU A 673 -36.99 -11.69 -6.41
N ALA A 674 -37.33 -12.44 -7.46
CA ALA A 674 -37.55 -13.88 -7.37
C ALA A 674 -36.27 -14.68 -7.05
N CYS A 675 -35.11 -14.28 -7.58
CA CYS A 675 -33.81 -14.90 -7.25
C CYS A 675 -33.34 -14.57 -5.82
N VAL A 676 -33.57 -13.34 -5.36
CA VAL A 676 -33.20 -12.92 -3.99
C VAL A 676 -34.13 -13.57 -2.95
N LEU A 677 -35.44 -13.63 -3.21
CA LEU A 677 -36.40 -14.32 -2.34
C LEU A 677 -36.22 -15.86 -2.36
N GLY A 678 -35.87 -16.42 -3.52
CA GLY A 678 -35.47 -17.82 -3.66
C GLY A 678 -34.21 -18.16 -2.85
N GLY A 679 -33.19 -17.31 -2.91
CA GLY A 679 -31.96 -17.47 -2.11
C GLY A 679 -32.19 -17.37 -0.60
N LEU A 680 -33.06 -16.44 -0.17
CA LEU A 680 -33.39 -16.22 1.25
C LEU A 680 -34.22 -17.35 1.87
N LEU A 681 -34.96 -18.14 1.09
CA LEU A 681 -35.75 -19.28 1.61
C LEU A 681 -35.07 -20.63 1.36
N VAL A 682 -34.35 -20.80 0.26
CA VAL A 682 -33.71 -22.07 -0.11
C VAL A 682 -32.44 -22.32 0.71
N LEU A 683 -31.61 -21.30 0.97
CA LEU A 683 -30.37 -21.48 1.74
C LEU A 683 -30.63 -21.87 3.21
N PRO A 684 -31.59 -21.27 3.94
CA PRO A 684 -31.95 -21.74 5.27
C PRO A 684 -32.58 -23.12 5.27
N LEU A 685 -33.36 -23.46 4.23
CA LEU A 685 -33.96 -24.79 4.11
C LEU A 685 -32.89 -25.87 3.84
N ILE A 686 -31.91 -25.59 2.98
CA ILE A 686 -30.75 -26.49 2.75
C ILE A 686 -29.93 -26.63 4.03
N ALA A 687 -29.64 -25.53 4.73
CA ALA A 687 -28.94 -25.57 6.01
C ALA A 687 -29.72 -26.37 7.07
N TRP A 688 -31.04 -26.23 7.10
CA TRP A 688 -31.92 -26.97 8.00
C TRP A 688 -32.00 -28.47 7.65
N VAL A 689 -32.10 -28.83 6.37
CA VAL A 689 -32.07 -30.22 5.89
C VAL A 689 -30.70 -30.86 6.16
N ALA A 690 -29.60 -30.13 5.93
CA ALA A 690 -28.25 -30.60 6.24
C ALA A 690 -28.07 -30.84 7.74
N ARG A 691 -28.58 -29.92 8.59
CA ARG A 691 -28.56 -30.07 10.05
C ARG A 691 -29.43 -31.24 10.52
N ARG A 692 -30.63 -31.43 9.96
CA ARG A 692 -31.52 -32.58 10.22
C ARG A 692 -30.86 -33.90 9.79
N ALA A 693 -30.22 -33.94 8.63
CA ALA A 693 -29.51 -35.11 8.12
C ALA A 693 -28.30 -35.46 8.99
N TRP A 694 -27.56 -34.45 9.44
CA TRP A 694 -26.45 -34.61 10.37
C TRP A 694 -26.93 -35.14 11.74
N LEU A 695 -27.96 -34.54 12.32
CA LEU A 695 -28.56 -35.02 13.58
C LEU A 695 -29.11 -36.44 13.44
N ALA A 696 -29.76 -36.78 12.32
CA ALA A 696 -30.23 -38.13 12.05
C ALA A 696 -29.06 -39.14 11.94
N ARG A 697 -27.93 -38.75 11.35
CA ARG A 697 -26.71 -39.58 11.33
C ARG A 697 -26.14 -39.75 12.75
N GLN A 698 -26.14 -38.71 13.57
CA GLN A 698 -25.68 -38.81 14.96
C GLN A 698 -26.60 -39.71 15.80
N HIS A 699 -27.92 -39.60 15.64
CA HIS A 699 -28.87 -40.51 16.30
C HIS A 699 -28.73 -41.97 15.81
N ARG A 700 -28.44 -42.21 14.52
CA ARG A 700 -28.14 -43.57 14.03
C ARG A 700 -26.84 -44.12 14.62
N LYS A 701 -25.79 -43.29 14.73
CA LYS A 701 -24.52 -43.68 15.39
C LYS A 701 -24.73 -43.97 16.87
N ALA A 702 -25.51 -43.16 17.58
CA ALA A 702 -25.87 -43.39 18.98
C ALA A 702 -26.71 -44.67 19.17
N ARG A 703 -27.67 -44.95 18.28
CA ARG A 703 -28.46 -46.21 18.29
C ARG A 703 -27.62 -47.43 17.93
N ALA A 704 -26.64 -47.31 17.03
CA ALA A 704 -25.71 -48.39 16.70
C ALA A 704 -24.74 -48.67 17.86
N SER A 705 -24.35 -47.64 18.61
CA SER A 705 -23.53 -47.78 19.82
C SER A 705 -24.33 -48.39 20.98
N ALA A 706 -25.63 -48.04 21.13
CA ALA A 706 -26.52 -48.64 22.12
C ALA A 706 -26.90 -50.10 21.81
N LYS A 707 -27.03 -50.46 20.52
CA LYS A 707 -27.26 -51.86 20.10
C LYS A 707 -26.02 -52.76 20.25
N ARG A 708 -24.81 -52.21 20.36
CA ARG A 708 -23.57 -52.96 20.68
C ARG A 708 -23.38 -53.24 22.18
N SER A 709 -24.21 -52.65 23.06
CA SER A 709 -24.12 -52.80 24.52
C SER A 709 -25.20 -53.74 25.12
N LEU A 710 -26.00 -54.40 24.29
CA LEU A 710 -27.10 -55.29 24.73
C LEU A 710 -27.02 -56.66 24.03
N VAL A 711 -25.92 -57.40 24.22
CA VAL A 711 -25.87 -58.87 24.00
C VAL A 711 -24.91 -59.51 25.00
N GLY A 712 -25.47 -60.22 26.00
CA GLY A 712 -24.90 -61.34 26.77
C GLY A 712 -23.74 -61.07 27.73
N GLY A 713 -23.77 -61.42 29.02
CA GLY A 713 -24.71 -62.22 29.79
C GLY A 713 -24.39 -62.18 31.30
N ALA A 714 -25.41 -62.44 32.11
CA ALA A 714 -25.38 -62.74 33.55
C ALA A 714 -25.03 -64.26 33.77
N PRO A 715 -25.02 -64.86 35.00
CA PRO A 715 -25.37 -64.34 36.33
C PRO A 715 -24.54 -64.83 37.57
N ALA A 716 -24.92 -64.29 38.75
CA ALA A 716 -24.82 -64.81 40.14
C ALA A 716 -23.43 -64.86 40.84
N SER A 717 -23.25 -64.49 42.12
CA SER A 717 -24.12 -64.55 43.31
C SER A 717 -23.80 -63.49 44.41
N ALA A 718 -24.80 -63.21 45.25
CA ALA A 718 -24.86 -62.28 46.41
C ALA A 718 -24.20 -62.86 47.70
N PRO A 719 -24.17 -62.23 48.92
CA PRO A 719 -25.23 -61.47 49.66
C PRO A 719 -24.75 -60.11 50.28
N ALA A 720 -25.55 -59.03 50.46
CA ALA A 720 -26.64 -58.67 51.40
C ALA A 720 -26.22 -57.64 52.50
N PHE A 721 -27.22 -56.85 52.97
CA PHE A 721 -27.25 -55.71 53.93
C PHE A 721 -26.91 -54.32 53.36
N GLY A 722 -27.68 -53.24 53.54
CA GLY A 722 -28.89 -52.94 54.32
C GLY A 722 -29.23 -51.44 54.17
N ARG A 723 -30.51 -51.08 54.39
CA ARG A 723 -31.19 -49.78 54.18
C ARG A 723 -30.58 -48.54 54.88
N SER A 724 -30.74 -47.34 54.29
CA SER A 724 -31.67 -46.26 54.74
C SER A 724 -31.20 -44.81 54.50
N LEU A 725 -32.13 -44.02 53.96
CA LEU A 725 -32.44 -42.58 54.00
C LEU A 725 -31.57 -41.54 54.77
N ALA A 726 -31.47 -40.36 54.12
CA ALA A 726 -31.70 -38.98 54.62
C ALA A 726 -30.65 -38.19 55.46
N PHE A 727 -30.50 -36.91 55.06
CA PHE A 727 -30.21 -35.66 55.80
C PHE A 727 -29.12 -35.59 56.89
N SER A 728 -28.23 -34.59 56.80
CA SER A 728 -28.12 -33.43 57.74
C SER A 728 -26.76 -32.70 57.70
N ASN A 729 -26.83 -31.38 57.92
CA ASN A 729 -25.81 -30.37 58.29
C ASN A 729 -25.00 -30.75 59.57
N PRO A 730 -23.88 -30.09 60.00
CA PRO A 730 -23.76 -28.65 60.41
C PRO A 730 -22.40 -27.99 60.00
N ALA A 731 -22.10 -26.68 59.99
CA ALA A 731 -22.38 -25.46 60.77
C ALA A 731 -21.35 -25.11 61.89
N PHE A 732 -21.03 -23.80 62.01
CA PHE A 732 -20.39 -23.00 63.10
C PHE A 732 -18.83 -22.92 63.16
N GLN A 733 -18.11 -21.81 63.45
CA GLN A 733 -18.32 -20.36 63.78
C GLN A 733 -16.89 -19.73 64.04
N PRO A 734 -16.64 -18.50 64.59
CA PRO A 734 -17.24 -17.14 64.51
C PRO A 734 -16.20 -15.98 64.28
N VAL A 735 -16.70 -14.73 64.36
CA VAL A 735 -16.13 -13.36 64.16
C VAL A 735 -15.15 -12.89 65.28
N PRO A 736 -14.45 -11.72 65.15
CA PRO A 736 -14.98 -10.47 65.77
C PRO A 736 -14.81 -9.14 64.98
N HIS A 737 -15.59 -8.17 65.44
CA HIS A 737 -15.94 -6.81 64.95
C HIS A 737 -14.91 -5.68 65.23
N ALA A 738 -15.05 -4.56 64.50
CA ALA A 738 -15.27 -3.16 64.98
C ALA A 738 -15.06 -2.19 63.77
N ASP A 739 -16.09 -1.54 63.21
CA ASP A 739 -16.72 -0.24 63.60
C ASP A 739 -15.86 0.98 63.20
N GLU A 740 -16.30 2.15 62.71
CA GLU A 740 -17.54 2.84 62.31
C GLU A 740 -17.02 4.13 61.59
N ASP A 741 -17.64 4.81 60.61
CA ASP A 741 -18.88 5.59 60.64
C ASP A 741 -19.26 5.97 59.18
N ALA A 742 -20.48 5.66 58.71
CA ALA A 742 -21.64 6.56 58.58
C ALA A 742 -21.48 7.65 57.49
N ALA A 743 -22.34 7.80 56.48
CA ALA A 743 -23.81 7.83 56.44
C ALA A 743 -24.23 7.84 54.93
N SER A 744 -25.43 7.55 54.45
CA SER A 744 -26.67 6.98 54.98
C SER A 744 -27.64 6.87 53.77
N ILE A 745 -28.55 5.88 53.81
CA ILE A 745 -29.95 5.94 53.32
C ILE A 745 -30.12 6.06 51.78
N SER A 746 -30.39 4.94 51.08
CA SER A 746 -31.72 4.33 50.88
C SER A 746 -32.58 5.04 49.83
N SER A 747 -32.89 4.36 48.72
CA SER A 747 -34.21 3.74 48.56
C SER A 747 -34.42 3.15 47.15
N THR A 748 -34.78 1.87 47.15
CA THR A 748 -35.76 1.19 46.27
C THR A 748 -35.68 1.42 44.75
N ALA A 749 -35.25 0.45 43.96
CA ALA A 749 -35.94 -0.81 43.59
C ALA A 749 -37.09 -0.61 42.60
N ALA A 750 -36.90 -1.14 41.38
CA ALA A 750 -37.81 -2.04 40.63
C ALA A 750 -37.37 -2.01 39.15
N LEU A 751 -36.80 -3.11 38.62
CA LEU A 751 -37.50 -4.13 37.83
C LEU A 751 -38.15 -3.53 36.56
N SER A 752 -37.87 -3.97 35.34
CA SER A 752 -37.74 -5.35 34.90
C SER A 752 -37.33 -5.42 33.41
N ARG A 753 -36.80 -6.59 32.98
CA ARG A 753 -37.03 -7.30 31.70
C ARG A 753 -36.74 -6.51 30.40
N THR A 754 -35.97 -6.95 29.41
CA THR A 754 -35.76 -8.28 28.83
C THR A 754 -34.84 -8.05 27.62
N SER A 755 -33.76 -8.83 27.49
CA SER A 755 -33.24 -9.46 26.26
C SER A 755 -32.98 -8.64 24.96
N PRO A 756 -32.26 -9.22 23.97
CA PRO A 756 -31.06 -8.59 23.44
C PRO A 756 -31.23 -8.03 22.02
N LEU A 757 -30.36 -7.10 21.67
CA LEU A 757 -29.72 -6.99 20.35
C LEU A 757 -28.25 -6.65 20.55
#